data_AF-A0AAW0SZC1-F1
#
_entry.id   AF-A0AAW0SZC1-F1
#
_cell.length_a   1.000
_cell.length_b   1.000
_cell.length_c   1.000
_cell.angle_alpha   90.00
_cell.angle_beta   90.00
_cell.angle_gamma   90.00
#
_symmetry.space_group_name_H-M   'P 1'
#
loop_
_entity.id
_entity.type
_entity.pdbx_description
1 polymer ?
#
loop_
_entity_poly.entity_id
_entity_poly.type
_entity_poly.pdbx_seq_one_letter_code
_entity_poly.pdbx_strand_id
1 'polypeptide(L)'
;MTALVRAAVLLALAISNTRGQATQDLPPAQHSHRVVLDQDNAYVMLWTPRQDAIEIEVQVKAKGYVGLGFSLTGGMKGADIVLGWVDDAGRVFLHDRYAAGNWAPAVDESQDVTLLGGYQNDTHTVLRFSRPWITLDTDSDYMLGDDTVRVIWAYSNSDPTSETELNYHDKRGTKSLYLQSPQFELPPLGPDVKSVEFLSRNITIPSDMDTLYWCQLFKIPNVTTKHHVIGYVPVLQQESLEHVHHIVMYVCDLKDGHDQYERWLEWEGTQCHTGNMPPSWKFCSPIFAWAVGGEGEMFPEHVGFPIGEQGKATYFMMEMHYDNPNFREGVVDSSGVRFFYTDKLREHDAGTIVFGHNVSPLHIIPPVQRWQSSGYCDPQCTSQNLPAEGVKIFQGLLHSHLLGDNLILRHGRNGQELPPIMKDMHYDFDYQNTRILKEEVTILPGDSLVMDCGYNASQRTSATYGGFGTNEEMCLTFLSYYPRTDLFLCTSHPELDTILGGLGLGLEISADNRDEVNKMLNYKIEMNWEAENKLFEKVKSGNLSSEPSPLIMSHILKAINITAPQKYFNRSLYSVLQDRAIWMDEGVTSSLQKAVLEGKHTSACHLHGQDLLLGKGGTITAPDLQPLQESLPEVTFMHSVVLDQQGSYVLLWTPRKEDVVFEVQVGTTGYVGLGFSPTGGMKGADIILGWVDTSGEVFLHDRHAEGNSAPMLDQSQDVKLLGGYQNDTHTVLRFSRPWDTCDGEQDYVLSDDTVRVIWSYSNRDPTSETNLHYHDRRGTKSLFLQSPQFEMPEMGPDVKTWEFLSPNVSLPNDFDTLYWCKIYKMPPTTTKHHIIGFVPVVEEKNAEHVHHILFYECHAPDSDTLFEQHLEEQGAQCHTPNMPSSFNHCQSVLIAWAIGGQGEMYPEHAGFPIGEQHGGATYFMMETHYDNPNLRQGVVDSSGIKIFYTEKLRQHDAGILMIGHQVSFTHIIPPRQESFLTGTFCDGSCTGQTLPEEGVRVFQGILHSHLLGTSLLVRQVRAGQELPMLLKDLKYDFNYQSTRVFKEEVTLLPGDTLITECYYNSSQRTKPTSGGLSTKDEMCLAFFSYYPRTSFFSCLSEPKFDGIIAAVGVTDVAHDRMGQRFRKRKKTTIEQPEENMTERKERDMTQELKETKFSDFYHTLKITAPEEYQNLTMHDILYNEATWQDPMVADSFQRLATSGIHNVICSTNGQNAGVEISKQVPYPSYKSRRHRPDRCSQLGGGSSVFIPN
;
A
#
# COMPACT_ATOMS: atom_id res chain seq x y z
N MET A 1 54.19 -19.02 -9.05
CA MET A 1 52.75 -18.97 -8.70
C MET A 1 52.48 -18.28 -7.37
N THR A 2 53.35 -18.34 -6.37
CA THR A 2 53.17 -17.65 -5.06
C THR A 2 53.39 -16.13 -5.07
N ALA A 3 54.04 -15.57 -6.10
CA ALA A 3 54.20 -14.10 -6.26
C ALA A 3 53.03 -13.45 -7.03
N LEU A 4 52.40 -14.17 -7.96
CA LEU A 4 51.21 -13.71 -8.70
C LEU A 4 49.95 -13.73 -7.83
N VAL A 5 49.86 -14.65 -6.86
CA VAL A 5 48.76 -14.70 -5.88
C VAL A 5 48.86 -13.56 -4.87
N ARG A 6 50.07 -13.09 -4.48
CA ARG A 6 50.21 -11.89 -3.63
C ARG A 6 49.89 -10.60 -4.38
N ALA A 7 50.23 -10.50 -5.66
CA ALA A 7 49.84 -9.37 -6.50
C ALA A 7 48.33 -9.36 -6.78
N ALA A 8 47.70 -10.53 -7.02
CA ALA A 8 46.26 -10.64 -7.24
C ALA A 8 45.44 -10.44 -5.96
N VAL A 9 45.94 -10.80 -4.78
CA VAL A 9 45.28 -10.51 -3.49
C VAL A 9 45.43 -9.02 -3.11
N LEU A 10 46.56 -8.38 -3.46
CA LEU A 10 46.70 -6.92 -3.31
C LEU A 10 45.89 -6.13 -4.37
N LEU A 11 45.64 -6.70 -5.56
CA LEU A 11 44.75 -6.12 -6.57
C LEU A 11 43.27 -6.39 -6.27
N ALA A 12 42.93 -7.52 -5.66
CA ALA A 12 41.56 -7.86 -5.24
C ALA A 12 41.12 -7.09 -3.98
N LEU A 13 42.06 -6.78 -3.06
CA LEU A 13 41.82 -5.82 -1.98
C LEU A 13 41.76 -4.35 -2.46
N ALA A 14 42.18 -4.08 -3.71
CA ALA A 14 42.06 -2.76 -4.34
C ALA A 14 40.85 -2.64 -5.28
N ILE A 15 40.10 -3.73 -5.54
CA ILE A 15 38.94 -3.75 -6.46
C ILE A 15 37.62 -4.09 -5.73
N SER A 16 37.64 -4.42 -4.42
CA SER A 16 36.45 -4.51 -3.57
C SER A 16 36.23 -3.30 -2.64
N ASN A 17 36.85 -2.17 -2.95
CA ASN A 17 36.66 -0.92 -2.22
C ASN A 17 36.17 0.18 -3.17
N THR A 18 35.10 -0.09 -3.91
CA THR A 18 34.21 0.97 -4.36
C THR A 18 33.15 1.20 -3.27
N ARG A 19 33.60 1.60 -2.06
CA ARG A 19 32.91 2.69 -1.38
C ARG A 19 33.04 3.85 -2.35
N GLY A 20 31.94 4.36 -2.87
CA GLY A 20 31.98 5.63 -3.59
C GLY A 20 32.69 6.62 -2.70
N GLN A 21 33.93 6.98 -3.05
CA GLN A 21 34.48 8.24 -2.62
C GLN A 21 33.60 9.28 -3.30
N ALA A 22 32.54 9.71 -2.60
CA ALA A 22 31.88 10.95 -2.90
C ALA A 22 32.99 12.01 -2.92
N THR A 23 33.10 12.68 -4.05
CA THR A 23 34.03 13.79 -4.25
C THR A 23 33.83 14.82 -3.15
N GLN A 24 34.93 15.37 -2.64
CA GLN A 24 34.97 16.51 -1.72
C GLN A 24 34.26 17.77 -2.24
N ASP A 25 33.86 17.78 -3.51
CA ASP A 25 33.09 18.84 -4.14
C ASP A 25 31.62 18.41 -4.25
N LEU A 26 30.78 18.94 -3.35
CA LEU A 26 29.34 19.00 -3.56
C LEU A 26 29.08 19.97 -4.73
N PRO A 27 28.40 19.56 -5.81
CA PRO A 27 27.89 20.50 -6.79
C PRO A 27 26.98 21.51 -6.07
N PRO A 28 27.07 22.82 -6.37
CA PRO A 28 26.18 23.80 -5.75
C PRO A 28 24.74 23.40 -6.06
N ALA A 29 24.00 23.01 -5.03
CA ALA A 29 22.58 22.74 -5.13
C ALA A 29 21.81 23.95 -4.66
N GLN A 30 20.85 24.35 -5.49
CA GLN A 30 19.89 25.35 -5.11
C GLN A 30 18.77 24.64 -4.36
N HIS A 31 18.77 24.79 -3.04
CA HIS A 31 17.66 24.33 -2.20
C HIS A 31 16.51 25.34 -2.27
N SER A 32 15.27 24.85 -2.30
CA SER A 32 14.08 25.71 -2.32
C SER A 32 13.65 26.18 -0.92
N HIS A 33 14.14 25.55 0.15
CA HIS A 33 13.74 25.83 1.53
C HIS A 33 14.96 25.97 2.44
N ARG A 34 14.83 26.80 3.48
CA ARG A 34 15.87 27.06 4.49
C ARG A 34 15.23 27.34 5.85
N VAL A 35 15.82 26.81 6.91
CA VAL A 35 15.46 27.14 8.29
C VAL A 35 16.69 27.09 9.20
N VAL A 36 16.73 27.97 10.20
CA VAL A 36 17.66 27.85 11.33
C VAL A 36 16.92 27.15 12.47
N LEU A 37 17.49 26.06 12.97
CA LEU A 37 16.86 25.21 13.98
C LEU A 37 17.22 25.62 15.42
N ASP A 38 18.33 26.33 15.62
CA ASP A 38 18.82 26.75 16.92
C ASP A 38 18.89 28.28 17.08
N GLN A 39 18.96 28.76 18.33
CA GLN A 39 18.98 30.19 18.62
C GLN A 39 20.34 30.86 18.29
N ASP A 40 21.43 30.09 18.20
CA ASP A 40 22.78 30.61 17.97
C ASP A 40 23.16 30.69 16.49
N ASN A 41 22.22 30.41 15.58
CA ASN A 41 22.48 30.22 14.16
C ASN A 41 23.63 29.22 13.89
N ALA A 42 23.72 28.17 14.71
CA ALA A 42 24.72 27.12 14.59
C ALA A 42 24.20 25.92 13.78
N TYR A 43 22.89 25.69 13.68
CA TYR A 43 22.30 24.57 12.95
C TYR A 43 21.33 25.10 11.89
N VAL A 44 21.73 24.99 10.63
CA VAL A 44 20.90 25.36 9.48
C VAL A 44 20.47 24.10 8.74
N MET A 45 19.18 23.97 8.47
CA MET A 45 18.61 22.93 7.62
C MET A 45 18.10 23.56 6.33
N LEU A 46 18.51 22.99 5.20
CA LEU A 46 18.08 23.34 3.86
C LEU A 46 17.39 22.11 3.27
N TRP A 47 16.32 22.29 2.51
CA TRP A 47 15.70 21.14 1.86
C TRP A 47 15.01 21.48 0.54
N THR A 48 14.66 20.44 -0.21
CA THR A 48 13.91 20.53 -1.44
C THR A 48 12.95 19.35 -1.53
N PRO A 49 11.63 19.61 -1.51
CA PRO A 49 10.64 18.59 -1.81
C PRO A 49 10.82 18.03 -3.23
N ARG A 50 10.92 16.71 -3.38
CA ARG A 50 10.86 15.99 -4.67
C ARG A 50 9.55 15.19 -4.76
N GLN A 51 9.30 14.53 -5.88
CA GLN A 51 8.06 13.78 -6.11
C GLN A 51 7.93 12.57 -5.16
N ASP A 52 9.02 11.89 -4.86
CA ASP A 52 9.09 10.62 -4.11
C ASP A 52 9.92 10.71 -2.82
N ALA A 53 10.71 11.77 -2.64
CA ALA A 53 11.57 11.97 -1.48
C ALA A 53 11.73 13.44 -1.10
N ILE A 54 12.25 13.69 0.10
CA ILE A 54 12.80 14.97 0.53
C ILE A 54 14.32 14.91 0.42
N GLU A 55 14.91 15.97 -0.12
CA GLU A 55 16.35 16.15 -0.17
C GLU A 55 16.76 17.19 0.87
N ILE A 56 17.64 16.83 1.81
CA ILE A 56 18.00 17.65 2.97
C ILE A 56 19.51 17.89 2.99
N GLU A 57 19.91 19.13 3.27
CA GLU A 57 21.27 19.51 3.63
C GLU A 57 21.27 20.18 5.00
N VAL A 58 22.11 19.71 5.91
CA VAL A 58 22.34 20.32 7.22
C VAL A 58 23.72 20.94 7.26
N GLN A 59 23.80 22.20 7.69
CA GLN A 59 25.05 22.95 7.87
C GLN A 59 25.17 23.34 9.34
N VAL A 60 26.12 22.73 10.05
CA VAL A 60 26.22 22.84 11.51
C VAL A 60 27.58 23.35 11.94
N LYS A 61 27.63 24.40 12.78
CA LYS A 61 28.86 24.97 13.38
C LYS A 61 29.45 24.08 14.46
N ALA A 62 29.89 22.89 14.06
CA ALA A 62 30.51 21.91 14.92
C ALA A 62 31.55 21.11 14.14
N LYS A 63 32.48 20.47 14.86
CA LYS A 63 33.49 19.55 14.30
C LYS A 63 33.21 18.08 14.60
N GLY A 64 32.10 17.78 15.25
CA GLY A 64 31.69 16.41 15.56
C GLY A 64 30.46 15.99 14.76
N TYR A 65 29.67 15.10 15.36
CA TYR A 65 28.45 14.59 14.73
C TYR A 65 27.28 15.57 14.77
N VAL A 66 26.38 15.33 13.83
CA VAL A 66 25.14 16.04 13.59
C VAL A 66 24.00 15.03 13.57
N GLY A 67 22.93 15.31 14.31
CA GLY A 67 21.69 14.54 14.31
C GLY A 67 20.52 15.42 13.89
N LEU A 68 19.62 14.87 13.07
CA LEU A 68 18.34 15.42 12.67
C LEU A 68 17.30 14.32 12.84
N GLY A 69 16.10 14.59 13.30
CA GLY A 69 15.06 13.58 13.40
C GLY A 69 13.65 14.13 13.28
N PHE A 70 12.70 13.23 13.06
CA PHE A 70 11.29 13.51 12.85
C PHE A 70 10.46 12.82 13.94
N SER A 71 9.61 13.58 14.63
CA SER A 71 8.91 13.12 15.83
C SER A 71 7.47 13.60 15.87
N LEU A 72 6.55 12.74 16.35
CA LEU A 72 5.16 13.14 16.59
C LEU A 72 5.04 14.09 17.78
N THR A 73 5.92 13.93 18.78
CA THR A 73 5.83 14.64 20.07
C THR A 73 6.89 15.73 20.22
N GLY A 74 7.83 15.83 19.27
CA GLY A 74 9.04 16.66 19.42
C GLY A 74 10.05 16.12 20.45
N GLY A 75 9.80 14.94 21.02
CA GLY A 75 10.72 14.21 21.88
C GLY A 75 11.49 13.12 21.12
N MET A 76 12.51 12.55 21.75
CA MET A 76 13.29 11.45 21.16
C MET A 76 12.49 10.14 21.09
N LYS A 77 11.65 9.83 22.08
CA LYS A 77 10.93 8.56 22.10
C LYS A 77 10.01 8.43 20.86
N GLY A 78 10.23 7.39 20.06
CA GLY A 78 9.52 7.12 18.82
C GLY A 78 9.95 8.02 17.66
N ALA A 79 11.13 8.65 17.72
CA ALA A 79 11.63 9.49 16.65
C ALA A 79 12.54 8.73 15.68
N ASP A 80 12.33 9.00 14.40
CA ASP A 80 13.21 8.69 13.28
C ASP A 80 14.38 9.69 13.31
N ILE A 81 15.62 9.22 13.29
CA ILE A 81 16.83 10.05 13.47
C ILE A 81 17.88 9.72 12.41
N VAL A 82 18.23 10.72 11.62
CA VAL A 82 19.40 10.75 10.77
C VAL A 82 20.60 11.30 11.55
N LEU A 83 21.66 10.50 11.72
CA LEU A 83 22.89 10.90 12.42
C LEU A 83 24.12 10.71 11.53
N GLY A 84 24.96 11.74 11.40
CA GLY A 84 26.18 11.67 10.60
C GLY A 84 27.32 12.58 11.07
N TRP A 85 28.52 12.35 10.56
CA TRP A 85 29.73 13.13 10.83
C TRP A 85 30.75 12.97 9.70
N VAL A 86 31.84 13.74 9.76
CA VAL A 86 32.97 13.62 8.82
C VAL A 86 34.24 13.45 9.62
N ASP A 87 34.94 12.33 9.43
CA ASP A 87 36.14 12.03 10.22
C ASP A 87 37.38 12.82 9.75
N ASP A 88 38.46 12.72 10.53
CA ASP A 88 39.77 13.34 10.23
C ASP A 88 40.35 12.96 8.84
N ALA A 89 39.91 11.84 8.25
CA ALA A 89 40.33 11.40 6.92
C ALA A 89 39.42 11.95 5.80
N GLY A 90 38.41 12.76 6.14
CA GLY A 90 37.43 13.33 5.22
C GLY A 90 36.35 12.35 4.77
N ARG A 91 36.16 11.23 5.48
CA ARG A 91 35.12 10.25 5.17
C ARG A 91 33.81 10.66 5.84
N VAL A 92 32.74 10.69 5.05
CA VAL A 92 31.39 11.03 5.53
C VAL A 92 30.68 9.78 6.01
N PHE A 93 30.10 9.86 7.20
CA PHE A 93 29.25 8.84 7.80
C PHE A 93 27.84 9.40 7.93
N LEU A 94 26.84 8.57 7.64
CA LEU A 94 25.43 8.88 7.78
C LEU A 94 24.73 7.57 8.15
N HIS A 95 23.89 7.63 9.18
CA HIS A 95 23.15 6.50 9.69
C HIS A 95 21.71 6.92 9.90
N ASP A 96 20.81 6.06 9.44
CA ASP A 96 19.45 6.03 9.92
C ASP A 96 19.39 5.40 11.31
N ARG A 97 18.57 5.94 12.19
CA ARG A 97 18.53 5.56 13.60
C ARG A 97 17.14 5.71 14.18
N TYR A 98 16.75 4.76 15.02
CA TYR A 98 15.52 4.85 15.80
C TYR A 98 15.78 5.17 17.27
N ALA A 99 14.96 6.07 17.82
CA ALA A 99 14.98 6.40 19.23
C ALA A 99 13.80 5.77 19.99
N ALA A 100 13.96 4.53 20.47
CA ALA A 100 12.99 3.86 21.33
C ALA A 100 12.74 4.56 22.69
N GLY A 101 13.57 5.53 23.06
CA GLY A 101 13.42 6.36 24.25
C GLY A 101 14.48 7.45 24.36
N ASN A 102 14.66 8.01 25.56
CA ASN A 102 15.54 9.16 25.80
C ASN A 102 17.02 8.78 26.04
N TRP A 103 17.54 7.80 25.29
CA TRP A 103 18.93 7.35 25.33
C TRP A 103 19.53 7.32 23.92
N ALA A 104 20.78 6.90 23.78
CA ALA A 104 21.47 6.87 22.48
C ALA A 104 20.64 6.07 21.45
N PRO A 105 20.28 6.68 20.31
CA PRO A 105 19.43 6.02 19.31
C PRO A 105 20.21 4.88 18.65
N ALA A 106 19.56 3.73 18.52
CA ALA A 106 20.15 2.56 17.90
C ALA A 106 20.32 2.83 16.40
N VAL A 107 21.33 2.22 15.77
CA VAL A 107 21.36 2.19 14.30
C VAL A 107 20.12 1.43 13.86
N ASP A 108 19.37 2.03 12.97
CA ASP A 108 18.14 1.42 12.48
C ASP A 108 18.47 0.22 11.60
N GLU A 109 17.63 -0.81 11.68
CA GLU A 109 17.80 -2.05 10.94
C GLU A 109 17.54 -1.83 9.44
N SER A 110 16.60 -0.95 9.13
CA SER A 110 16.45 -0.35 7.80
C SER A 110 17.29 0.94 7.69
N GLN A 111 17.78 1.24 6.50
CA GLN A 111 18.51 2.49 6.25
C GLN A 111 17.83 3.18 5.07
N ASP A 112 16.88 4.05 5.37
CA ASP A 112 16.00 4.73 4.42
C ASP A 112 16.54 6.11 4.03
N VAL A 113 17.71 6.49 4.55
CA VAL A 113 18.48 7.66 4.12
C VAL A 113 19.56 7.35 3.09
N THR A 114 19.58 8.11 2.01
CA THR A 114 20.62 8.05 0.97
C THR A 114 21.59 9.23 1.12
N LEU A 115 22.84 8.96 1.48
CA LEU A 115 23.90 9.98 1.51
C LEU A 115 24.20 10.50 0.10
N LEU A 116 24.04 11.81 -0.11
CA LEU A 116 24.38 12.50 -1.37
C LEU A 116 25.77 13.13 -1.31
N GLY A 117 26.22 13.53 -0.12
CA GLY A 117 27.59 13.99 0.13
C GLY A 117 27.71 14.74 1.45
N GLY A 118 28.93 15.18 1.76
CA GLY A 118 29.20 15.94 2.97
C GLY A 118 30.67 16.32 3.06
N TYR A 119 30.96 17.34 3.86
CA TYR A 119 32.33 17.76 4.15
C TYR A 119 32.38 18.45 5.50
N GLN A 120 33.58 18.55 6.07
CA GLN A 120 33.83 19.35 7.26
C GLN A 120 34.96 20.34 6.97
N ASN A 121 34.77 21.59 7.37
CA ASN A 121 35.77 22.64 7.31
C ASN A 121 36.16 23.11 8.73
N ASP A 122 36.98 24.16 8.84
CA ASP A 122 37.45 24.66 10.15
C ASP A 122 36.34 25.07 11.12
N THR A 123 35.11 25.27 10.62
CA THR A 123 34.00 25.86 11.37
C THR A 123 32.70 25.05 11.30
N HIS A 124 32.49 24.23 10.27
CA HIS A 124 31.21 23.55 10.03
C HIS A 124 31.39 22.10 9.58
N THR A 125 30.45 21.24 10.01
CA THR A 125 30.12 19.97 9.39
C THR A 125 28.90 20.17 8.49
N VAL A 126 28.97 19.71 7.24
CA VAL A 126 27.88 19.76 6.25
C VAL A 126 27.55 18.35 5.80
N LEU A 127 26.29 17.97 5.87
CA LEU A 127 25.78 16.68 5.39
C LEU A 127 24.59 16.90 4.46
N ARG A 128 24.56 16.21 3.33
CA ARG A 128 23.46 16.23 2.38
C ARG A 128 23.00 14.83 2.06
N PHE A 129 21.71 14.59 2.18
CA PHE A 129 21.09 13.28 2.02
C PHE A 129 19.67 13.39 1.47
N SER A 130 19.12 12.27 1.04
CA SER A 130 17.72 12.16 0.64
C SER A 130 17.03 11.10 1.49
N ARG A 131 15.76 11.35 1.85
CA ARG A 131 14.89 10.45 2.60
C ARG A 131 13.55 10.36 1.86
N PRO A 132 13.01 9.17 1.57
CA PRO A 132 11.66 9.04 1.01
C PRO A 132 10.61 9.77 1.85
N TRP A 133 9.52 10.25 1.23
CA TRP A 133 8.40 10.81 2.01
C TRP A 133 7.75 9.73 2.87
N ILE A 134 7.59 8.55 2.27
CA ILE A 134 6.98 7.37 2.86
C ILE A 134 8.05 6.28 2.79
N THR A 135 8.45 5.78 3.95
CA THR A 135 9.39 4.66 4.09
C THR A 135 8.60 3.39 4.40
N LEU A 136 9.29 2.25 4.32
CA LEU A 136 8.68 0.93 4.53
C LEU A 136 8.91 0.40 5.95
N ASP A 137 9.74 1.10 6.73
CA ASP A 137 9.97 0.87 8.15
C ASP A 137 8.95 1.66 8.98
N THR A 138 7.73 1.17 9.13
CA THR A 138 6.68 1.91 9.87
C THR A 138 6.84 1.88 11.39
N ASP A 139 7.72 1.03 11.91
CA ASP A 139 7.95 0.85 13.34
C ASP A 139 8.95 1.87 13.88
N SER A 140 9.94 2.20 13.05
CA SER A 140 10.99 3.15 13.38
C SER A 140 10.84 4.51 12.70
N ASP A 141 10.30 4.55 11.48
CA ASP A 141 10.30 5.78 10.69
C ASP A 141 9.04 6.63 10.79
N TYR A 142 9.25 7.93 10.69
CA TYR A 142 8.18 8.91 10.64
C TYR A 142 7.64 9.08 9.20
N MET A 143 6.33 9.00 8.99
CA MET A 143 5.73 9.27 7.68
C MET A 143 5.67 10.78 7.41
N LEU A 144 6.44 11.27 6.44
CA LEU A 144 6.42 12.67 6.06
C LEU A 144 5.30 12.93 5.04
N GLY A 145 4.57 14.03 5.20
CA GLY A 145 3.41 14.36 4.35
C GLY A 145 3.05 15.86 4.37
N ASP A 146 1.79 16.15 4.10
CA ASP A 146 1.20 17.50 4.02
C ASP A 146 0.75 18.03 5.40
N ASP A 147 1.36 17.54 6.49
CA ASP A 147 1.02 17.83 7.88
C ASP A 147 2.18 18.51 8.61
N THR A 148 1.92 19.04 9.81
CA THR A 148 2.99 19.57 10.66
C THR A 148 3.93 18.44 11.12
N VAL A 149 5.24 18.68 11.05
CA VAL A 149 6.27 17.73 11.49
C VAL A 149 7.12 18.38 12.57
N ARG A 150 7.31 17.70 13.71
CA ARG A 150 8.23 18.18 14.76
C ARG A 150 9.62 17.64 14.50
N VAL A 151 10.53 18.52 14.06
CA VAL A 151 11.92 18.17 13.77
C VAL A 151 12.76 18.32 15.03
N ILE A 152 13.38 17.23 15.48
CA ILE A 152 14.37 17.24 16.55
C ILE A 152 15.77 17.33 15.97
N TRP A 153 16.68 17.99 16.66
CA TRP A 153 18.06 18.15 16.19
C TRP A 153 19.05 18.10 17.35
N ALA A 154 20.28 17.67 17.06
CA ALA A 154 21.37 17.63 18.03
C ALA A 154 22.73 17.72 17.33
N TYR A 155 23.77 18.19 18.03
CA TYR A 155 25.15 18.12 17.53
C TYR A 155 26.18 18.07 18.66
N SER A 156 27.38 17.59 18.35
CA SER A 156 28.55 17.62 19.23
C SER A 156 29.77 18.20 18.51
N ASN A 157 30.72 18.76 19.25
CA ASN A 157 32.03 19.17 18.76
C ASN A 157 33.03 18.02 18.65
N SER A 158 32.67 16.83 19.14
CA SER A 158 33.50 15.62 19.05
C SER A 158 32.82 14.57 18.20
N ASP A 159 33.59 13.89 17.37
CA ASP A 159 33.13 12.71 16.64
C ASP A 159 32.84 11.55 17.60
N PRO A 160 31.92 10.64 17.24
CA PRO A 160 31.65 9.43 18.00
C PRO A 160 32.90 8.54 18.08
N THR A 161 33.07 7.83 19.20
CA THR A 161 34.18 6.89 19.37
C THR A 161 34.01 5.62 18.53
N SER A 162 32.78 5.26 18.19
CA SER A 162 32.43 4.19 17.25
C SER A 162 31.00 4.39 16.72
N GLU A 163 30.59 3.57 15.74
CA GLU A 163 29.21 3.56 15.21
C GLU A 163 28.16 3.15 16.28
N THR A 164 28.56 2.50 17.37
CA THR A 164 27.67 2.02 18.44
C THR A 164 27.77 2.81 19.74
N GLU A 165 28.86 3.56 19.95
CA GLU A 165 29.08 4.37 21.16
C GLU A 165 29.07 5.85 20.80
N LEU A 166 27.89 6.46 20.94
CA LEU A 166 27.71 7.90 20.75
C LEU A 166 28.04 8.63 22.07
N ASN A 167 28.89 9.65 21.99
CA ASN A 167 29.04 10.61 23.07
C ASN A 167 27.76 11.46 23.21
N TYR A 168 27.55 12.05 24.38
CA TYR A 168 26.42 12.95 24.58
C TYR A 168 26.57 14.20 23.70
N HIS A 169 25.47 14.67 23.11
CA HIS A 169 25.47 15.87 22.28
C HIS A 169 25.77 17.12 23.13
N ASP A 170 26.38 18.15 22.56
CA ASP A 170 26.63 19.41 23.27
C ASP A 170 25.37 20.28 23.28
N LYS A 171 24.62 20.29 22.18
CA LYS A 171 23.33 20.99 22.05
C LYS A 171 22.29 20.12 21.36
N ARG A 172 21.03 20.38 21.70
CA ARG A 172 19.84 19.77 21.10
C ARG A 172 18.68 20.74 21.11
N GLY A 173 17.66 20.47 20.32
CA GLY A 173 16.39 21.17 20.34
C GLY A 173 15.32 20.47 19.51
N THR A 174 14.15 21.09 19.44
CA THR A 174 13.04 20.70 18.57
C THR A 174 12.48 21.95 17.91
N LYS A 175 11.98 21.83 16.69
CA LYS A 175 11.27 22.88 15.96
C LYS A 175 10.23 22.25 15.04
N SER A 176 9.00 22.73 15.11
CA SER A 176 7.92 22.29 14.24
C SER A 176 8.02 22.99 12.89
N LEU A 177 7.81 22.23 11.82
CA LEU A 177 7.97 22.67 10.44
C LEU A 177 6.83 22.14 9.59
N TYR A 178 6.58 22.84 8.48
CA TYR A 178 5.77 22.33 7.39
C TYR A 178 6.70 22.09 6.19
N LEU A 179 6.98 20.82 5.87
CA LEU A 179 8.06 20.47 4.94
C LEU A 179 7.72 20.68 3.48
N GLN A 180 6.44 20.77 3.11
CA GLN A 180 6.03 20.92 1.71
C GLN A 180 5.95 22.36 1.22
N SER A 181 5.79 23.33 2.11
CA SER A 181 5.71 24.75 1.75
C SER A 181 6.98 25.50 2.15
N PRO A 182 7.40 26.49 1.34
CA PRO A 182 8.55 27.32 1.65
C PRO A 182 8.37 27.99 3.01
N GLN A 183 9.40 27.94 3.85
CA GLN A 183 9.46 28.77 5.04
C GLN A 183 9.52 30.22 4.62
N PHE A 184 8.94 31.09 5.44
CA PHE A 184 8.83 32.49 5.12
C PHE A 184 10.22 33.15 5.13
N GLU A 185 10.68 33.58 3.97
CA GLU A 185 11.79 34.53 3.87
C GLU A 185 11.26 35.83 3.27
N LEU A 186 11.51 36.96 3.95
CA LEU A 186 11.12 38.26 3.43
C LEU A 186 11.89 38.52 2.11
N PRO A 187 11.19 38.61 0.96
CA PRO A 187 11.86 38.76 -0.32
C PRO A 187 12.49 40.16 -0.44
N PRO A 188 13.49 40.35 -1.33
CA PRO A 188 13.99 41.68 -1.66
C PRO A 188 12.84 42.57 -2.15
N LEU A 189 12.49 43.59 -1.36
CA LEU A 189 11.38 44.48 -1.66
C LEU A 189 11.82 45.55 -2.68
N GLY A 190 10.93 45.84 -3.63
CA GLY A 190 11.15 46.89 -4.64
C GLY A 190 11.27 48.29 -4.00
N PRO A 191 11.87 49.26 -4.71
CA PRO A 191 12.03 50.62 -4.19
C PRO A 191 10.69 51.37 -4.00
N ASP A 192 9.60 50.86 -4.56
CA ASP A 192 8.22 51.35 -4.39
C ASP A 192 7.54 50.87 -3.10
N VAL A 193 8.08 49.84 -2.46
CA VAL A 193 7.50 49.26 -1.24
C VAL A 193 7.90 50.09 -0.01
N LYS A 194 6.89 50.47 0.77
CA LYS A 194 7.01 51.15 2.07
C LYS A 194 6.64 50.19 3.20
N SER A 195 7.08 50.50 4.41
CA SER A 195 6.66 49.75 5.60
C SER A 195 6.11 50.66 6.70
N VAL A 196 5.21 50.12 7.52
CA VAL A 196 4.66 50.77 8.72
C VAL A 196 4.56 49.76 9.85
N GLU A 197 4.91 50.18 11.06
CA GLU A 197 4.86 49.35 12.26
C GLU A 197 3.72 49.80 13.17
N PHE A 198 2.98 48.82 13.69
CA PHE A 198 1.93 49.00 14.69
C PHE A 198 2.39 48.27 15.95
N LEU A 199 2.91 49.01 16.92
CA LEU A 199 3.51 48.48 18.15
C LEU A 199 2.67 48.85 19.37
N SER A 200 2.54 47.92 20.33
CA SER A 200 1.88 48.18 21.60
C SER A 200 2.64 49.24 22.42
N ARG A 201 1.94 50.03 23.24
CA ARG A 201 2.53 51.14 24.01
C ARG A 201 3.00 50.71 25.39
N ASN A 202 4.03 49.87 25.47
CA ASN A 202 4.63 49.40 26.74
C ASN A 202 3.57 48.91 27.75
N ILE A 203 2.76 47.94 27.34
CA ILE A 203 1.72 47.37 28.20
C ILE A 203 2.34 46.44 29.24
N THR A 204 2.02 46.66 30.50
CA THR A 204 2.36 45.73 31.59
C THR A 204 1.37 44.58 31.61
N ILE A 205 1.86 43.36 31.42
CA ILE A 205 1.03 42.15 31.49
C ILE A 205 0.68 41.90 32.98
N PRO A 206 -0.61 41.83 33.34
CA PRO A 206 -1.05 41.59 34.71
C PRO A 206 -0.60 40.22 35.21
N SER A 207 -0.20 40.14 36.48
CA SER A 207 0.17 38.89 37.16
C SER A 207 -1.00 38.21 37.85
N ASP A 208 -2.18 38.83 37.88
CA ASP A 208 -3.42 38.28 38.45
C ASP A 208 -4.32 37.65 37.39
N MET A 209 -3.87 37.60 36.13
CA MET A 209 -4.61 37.02 35.01
C MET A 209 -3.70 36.03 34.26
N ASP A 210 -4.27 34.89 33.89
CA ASP A 210 -3.63 33.91 33.02
C ASP A 210 -3.78 34.26 31.54
N THR A 211 -4.77 35.06 31.17
CA THR A 211 -5.03 35.47 29.78
C THR A 211 -5.43 36.94 29.70
N LEU A 212 -4.77 37.71 28.83
CA LEU A 212 -5.10 39.11 28.53
C LEU A 212 -5.23 39.33 27.02
N TYR A 213 -6.40 39.80 26.58
CA TYR A 213 -6.58 40.37 25.24
C TYR A 213 -6.50 41.90 25.33
N TRP A 214 -5.54 42.50 24.64
CA TRP A 214 -5.27 43.93 24.68
C TRP A 214 -5.54 44.59 23.33
N CYS A 215 -6.43 45.57 23.31
CA CYS A 215 -6.88 46.26 22.10
C CYS A 215 -6.29 47.67 22.07
N GLN A 216 -5.66 48.03 20.95
CA GLN A 216 -5.09 49.36 20.74
C GLN A 216 -5.37 49.85 19.33
N LEU A 217 -5.74 51.13 19.20
CA LEU A 217 -6.09 51.74 17.92
C LEU A 217 -4.91 52.49 17.30
N PHE A 218 -4.79 52.38 15.99
CA PHE A 218 -3.77 53.00 15.18
C PHE A 218 -4.35 53.66 13.93
N LYS A 219 -3.61 54.61 13.38
CA LYS A 219 -3.90 55.26 12.10
C LYS A 219 -2.70 55.14 11.20
N ILE A 220 -2.91 54.74 9.94
CA ILE A 220 -1.83 54.69 8.96
C ILE A 220 -1.43 56.12 8.52
N PRO A 221 -0.15 56.52 8.64
CA PRO A 221 0.26 57.90 8.35
C PRO A 221 0.42 58.15 6.84
N ASN A 222 -0.11 59.27 6.36
CA ASN A 222 0.17 59.84 5.02
C ASN A 222 -0.21 58.96 3.80
N VAL A 223 -1.29 58.17 3.87
CA VAL A 223 -1.80 57.34 2.76
C VAL A 223 -3.21 57.79 2.34
N THR A 224 -3.30 58.76 1.41
CA THR A 224 -4.58 59.31 0.93
C THR A 224 -5.15 58.57 -0.29
N THR A 225 -4.28 58.05 -1.16
CA THR A 225 -4.68 57.24 -2.32
C THR A 225 -4.68 55.74 -1.97
N LYS A 226 -5.42 54.95 -2.75
CA LYS A 226 -5.43 53.49 -2.57
C LYS A 226 -4.02 52.93 -2.71
N HIS A 227 -3.58 52.16 -1.72
CA HIS A 227 -2.37 51.34 -1.75
C HIS A 227 -2.75 49.88 -1.45
N HIS A 228 -1.85 48.95 -1.71
CA HIS A 228 -2.00 47.56 -1.33
C HIS A 228 -0.97 47.18 -0.28
N VAL A 229 -1.43 46.64 0.85
CA VAL A 229 -0.60 45.81 1.73
C VAL A 229 -0.34 44.50 0.98
N ILE A 230 0.93 44.16 0.86
CA ILE A 230 1.42 43.01 0.08
C ILE A 230 2.04 41.93 0.97
N GLY A 231 2.06 42.17 2.28
CA GLY A 231 2.56 41.24 3.28
C GLY A 231 2.75 41.91 4.63
N TYR A 232 3.02 41.10 5.65
CA TYR A 232 3.26 41.54 7.01
C TYR A 232 4.21 40.59 7.76
N VAL A 233 4.86 41.09 8.80
CA VAL A 233 5.69 40.30 9.71
C VAL A 233 5.41 40.71 11.16
N PRO A 234 5.45 39.78 12.13
CA PRO A 234 5.38 40.14 13.53
C PRO A 234 6.64 40.93 13.94
N VAL A 235 6.48 41.84 14.89
CA VAL A 235 7.58 42.58 15.54
C VAL A 235 7.48 42.27 17.03
N LEU A 236 8.25 41.29 17.48
CA LEU A 236 8.15 40.75 18.84
C LEU A 236 9.30 41.25 19.72
N GLN A 237 8.97 41.62 20.95
CA GLN A 237 9.93 41.97 21.97
C GLN A 237 10.45 40.71 22.68
N GLN A 238 11.77 40.62 22.87
CA GLN A 238 12.42 39.40 23.35
C GLN A 238 12.02 39.06 24.80
N GLU A 239 11.84 40.07 25.67
CA GLU A 239 11.54 39.85 27.09
C GLU A 239 10.12 39.34 27.35
N SER A 240 9.20 39.58 26.43
CA SER A 240 7.77 39.21 26.50
C SER A 240 7.39 38.11 25.51
N LEU A 241 8.36 37.56 24.75
CA LEU A 241 8.14 36.57 23.71
C LEU A 241 7.34 35.34 24.18
N GLU A 242 7.60 34.86 25.41
CA GLU A 242 6.89 33.72 26.01
C GLU A 242 5.40 34.01 26.33
N HIS A 243 4.96 35.27 26.25
CA HIS A 243 3.59 35.66 26.58
C HIS A 243 2.78 36.01 25.33
N VAL A 244 3.41 36.50 24.25
CA VAL A 244 2.68 36.90 23.04
C VAL A 244 2.21 35.65 22.27
N HIS A 245 0.92 35.34 22.36
CA HIS A 245 0.35 34.13 21.76
C HIS A 245 -0.25 34.38 20.36
N HIS A 246 -1.04 35.44 20.18
CA HIS A 246 -1.52 35.83 18.85
C HIS A 246 -1.75 37.34 18.71
N ILE A 247 -1.73 37.81 17.46
CA ILE A 247 -1.97 39.19 17.05
C ILE A 247 -3.04 39.17 15.96
N VAL A 248 -4.17 39.80 16.20
CA VAL A 248 -5.20 39.99 15.18
C VAL A 248 -5.33 41.47 14.90
N MET A 249 -5.29 41.85 13.63
CA MET A 249 -5.58 43.22 13.26
C MET A 249 -6.93 43.32 12.60
N TYR A 250 -7.61 44.36 13.00
CA TYR A 250 -8.91 44.71 12.51
C TYR A 250 -8.80 46.01 11.72
N VAL A 251 -9.55 46.11 10.64
CA VAL A 251 -9.80 47.39 9.99
C VAL A 251 -11.12 47.97 10.50
N CYS A 252 -11.11 49.25 10.85
CA CYS A 252 -12.27 49.95 11.38
C CYS A 252 -12.83 50.91 10.32
N ASP A 253 -14.08 50.69 9.89
CA ASP A 253 -14.80 51.57 8.96
C ASP A 253 -16.12 52.03 9.61
N LEU A 254 -16.27 53.34 9.82
CA LEU A 254 -17.52 53.93 10.33
C LEU A 254 -18.25 54.65 9.20
N LYS A 255 -19.52 54.27 9.00
CA LYS A 255 -20.44 54.99 8.12
C LYS A 255 -20.71 56.44 8.55
N ASP A 256 -20.50 56.78 9.83
CA ASP A 256 -20.88 58.07 10.44
C ASP A 256 -19.69 59.00 10.80
N GLY A 257 -18.51 58.76 10.23
CA GLY A 257 -17.37 59.70 10.29
C GLY A 257 -16.21 59.29 11.21
N HIS A 258 -15.00 59.65 10.80
CA HIS A 258 -13.72 59.23 11.42
C HIS A 258 -13.40 59.95 12.75
N ASP A 259 -14.10 61.04 13.10
CA ASP A 259 -13.82 61.86 14.30
C ASP A 259 -13.91 61.06 15.60
N GLN A 260 -14.69 59.97 15.63
CA GLN A 260 -14.83 59.11 16.81
C GLN A 260 -13.59 58.25 17.09
N TYR A 261 -12.71 58.04 16.12
CA TYR A 261 -11.48 57.26 16.27
C TYR A 261 -10.28 58.12 16.67
N GLU A 262 -10.21 59.36 16.15
CA GLU A 262 -9.11 60.30 16.44
C GLU A 262 -8.90 60.51 17.95
N ARG A 263 -9.98 60.61 18.74
CA ARG A 263 -9.91 60.76 20.21
C ARG A 263 -9.22 59.60 20.93
N TRP A 264 -9.14 58.43 20.31
CA TRP A 264 -8.57 57.22 20.92
C TRP A 264 -7.16 56.92 20.41
N LEU A 265 -6.66 57.67 19.42
CA LEU A 265 -5.30 57.47 18.92
C LEU A 265 -4.25 57.81 19.98
N GLU A 266 -4.54 58.67 20.96
CA GLU A 266 -3.63 58.99 22.06
C GLU A 266 -3.77 58.05 23.28
N TRP A 267 -4.74 57.12 23.27
CA TRP A 267 -4.92 56.16 24.35
C TRP A 267 -3.89 55.03 24.32
N GLU A 268 -3.50 54.52 25.50
CA GLU A 268 -2.55 53.41 25.63
C GLU A 268 -3.14 52.05 25.22
N GLY A 269 -4.47 51.96 25.13
CA GLY A 269 -5.22 50.75 24.81
C GLY A 269 -6.21 50.39 25.93
N THR A 270 -6.83 49.24 25.82
CA THR A 270 -7.78 48.71 26.81
C THR A 270 -7.92 47.21 26.66
N GLN A 271 -8.40 46.53 27.69
CA GLN A 271 -8.70 45.10 27.61
C GLN A 271 -9.85 44.85 26.62
N CYS A 272 -9.62 44.02 25.61
CA CYS A 272 -10.62 43.60 24.63
C CYS A 272 -11.73 42.79 25.29
N HIS A 273 -12.89 42.74 24.64
CA HIS A 273 -14.08 42.01 25.11
C HIS A 273 -14.54 42.40 26.52
N THR A 274 -14.03 43.52 27.02
CA THR A 274 -14.57 44.22 28.17
C THR A 274 -15.23 45.50 27.70
N GLY A 275 -16.23 46.00 28.38
CA GLY A 275 -16.82 47.31 28.06
C GLY A 275 -16.09 48.50 28.67
N ASN A 276 -14.82 48.30 29.03
CA ASN A 276 -13.84 49.37 28.91
C ASN A 276 -13.46 49.64 27.44
N MET A 277 -13.83 48.73 26.51
CA MET A 277 -13.66 48.90 25.07
C MET A 277 -14.63 49.96 24.53
N PRO A 278 -14.15 50.94 23.73
CA PRO A 278 -15.00 51.94 23.12
C PRO A 278 -16.11 51.32 22.25
N PRO A 279 -17.38 51.78 22.36
CA PRO A 279 -18.48 51.24 21.57
C PRO A 279 -18.30 51.34 20.05
N SER A 280 -17.45 52.24 19.56
CA SER A 280 -17.14 52.38 18.12
C SER A 280 -16.19 51.31 17.59
N TRP A 281 -15.51 50.55 18.45
CA TRP A 281 -14.55 49.53 18.02
C TRP A 281 -15.24 48.21 17.63
N LYS A 282 -16.52 48.02 17.97
CA LYS A 282 -17.33 46.87 17.55
C LYS A 282 -17.65 46.80 16.04
N PHE A 283 -17.28 47.84 15.30
CA PHE A 283 -17.44 47.92 13.84
C PHE A 283 -16.16 47.53 13.11
N CYS A 284 -15.09 47.19 13.83
CA CYS A 284 -13.85 46.73 13.24
C CYS A 284 -13.96 45.23 12.90
N SER A 285 -13.39 44.80 11.77
CA SER A 285 -13.37 43.38 11.38
C SER A 285 -11.93 42.90 11.13
N PRO A 286 -11.62 41.63 11.41
CA PRO A 286 -10.29 41.08 11.22
C PRO A 286 -9.88 41.12 9.75
N ILE A 287 -8.61 41.40 9.50
CA ILE A 287 -8.00 41.48 8.17
C ILE A 287 -6.73 40.64 8.07
N PHE A 288 -6.10 40.32 9.19
CA PHE A 288 -5.05 39.32 9.30
C PHE A 288 -5.02 38.77 10.73
N ALA A 289 -4.48 37.58 10.88
CA ALA A 289 -4.17 36.98 12.16
C ALA A 289 -2.76 36.38 12.10
N TRP A 290 -2.00 36.57 13.16
CA TRP A 290 -0.73 35.92 13.41
C TRP A 290 -0.85 35.15 14.72
N ALA A 291 -0.27 33.95 14.79
CA ALA A 291 -0.20 33.16 16.00
C ALA A 291 1.22 32.62 16.22
N VAL A 292 1.47 32.11 17.42
CA VAL A 292 2.76 31.57 17.85
C VAL A 292 3.33 30.58 16.82
N GLY A 293 4.63 30.68 16.56
CA GLY A 293 5.34 29.89 15.55
C GLY A 293 5.23 30.40 14.11
N GLY A 294 4.38 31.40 13.83
CA GLY A 294 4.35 32.08 12.53
C GLY A 294 5.50 33.08 12.35
N GLU A 295 6.08 33.16 11.14
CA GLU A 295 7.19 34.08 10.82
C GLU A 295 6.76 35.32 10.02
N GLY A 296 5.50 35.37 9.56
CA GLY A 296 4.94 36.41 8.70
C GLY A 296 4.59 35.88 7.31
N GLU A 297 4.07 36.76 6.44
CA GLU A 297 3.49 36.38 5.15
C GLU A 297 3.70 37.45 4.08
N MET A 298 3.87 37.01 2.83
CA MET A 298 3.77 37.84 1.63
C MET A 298 2.63 37.32 0.77
N PHE A 299 1.75 38.21 0.32
CA PHE A 299 0.66 37.84 -0.57
C PHE A 299 1.15 37.55 -1.99
N PRO A 300 0.46 36.69 -2.76
CA PRO A 300 0.74 36.44 -4.17
C PRO A 300 0.83 37.71 -5.01
N GLU A 301 1.66 37.74 -6.06
CA GLU A 301 1.95 38.95 -6.84
C GLU A 301 0.71 39.64 -7.44
N HIS A 302 -0.37 38.91 -7.68
CA HIS A 302 -1.63 39.41 -8.22
C HIS A 302 -2.63 39.91 -7.15
N VAL A 303 -2.34 39.77 -5.85
CA VAL A 303 -3.29 40.04 -4.76
C VAL A 303 -2.72 41.01 -3.72
N GLY A 304 -3.49 42.02 -3.29
CA GLY A 304 -3.10 42.95 -2.25
C GLY A 304 -4.27 43.43 -1.39
N PHE A 305 -4.08 43.63 -0.09
CA PHE A 305 -5.14 44.14 0.79
C PHE A 305 -5.25 45.67 0.66
N PRO A 306 -6.41 46.24 0.29
CA PRO A 306 -6.52 47.66 0.01
C PRO A 306 -6.54 48.52 1.28
N ILE A 307 -5.72 49.58 1.27
CA ILE A 307 -5.54 50.55 2.37
C ILE A 307 -5.57 52.00 1.86
N GLY A 308 -5.70 52.95 2.80
CA GLY A 308 -5.78 54.39 2.56
C GLY A 308 -7.21 54.92 2.52
N GLU A 309 -7.38 56.24 2.41
CA GLU A 309 -8.71 56.88 2.40
C GLU A 309 -9.58 56.37 1.24
N GLN A 310 -9.02 56.30 0.03
CA GLN A 310 -9.70 55.73 -1.14
C GLN A 310 -9.87 54.20 -1.06
N GLY A 311 -9.03 53.52 -0.28
CA GLY A 311 -9.16 52.09 0.03
C GLY A 311 -10.13 51.79 1.18
N LYS A 312 -10.74 52.82 1.79
CA LYS A 312 -11.64 52.74 2.95
C LYS A 312 -11.05 51.97 4.15
N ALA A 313 -9.73 52.08 4.34
CA ALA A 313 -9.02 51.37 5.38
C ALA A 313 -7.89 52.24 5.91
N THR A 314 -8.23 53.05 6.93
CA THR A 314 -7.33 54.08 7.49
C THR A 314 -7.02 53.86 8.98
N TYR A 315 -7.99 53.33 9.72
CA TYR A 315 -7.86 53.03 11.15
C TYR A 315 -7.79 51.53 11.34
N PHE A 316 -6.87 51.12 12.20
CA PHE A 316 -6.59 49.72 12.49
C PHE A 316 -6.63 49.51 13.99
N MET A 317 -7.33 48.49 14.44
CA MET A 317 -7.31 48.06 15.84
C MET A 317 -6.49 46.77 15.91
N MET A 318 -5.41 46.81 16.68
CA MET A 318 -4.61 45.62 16.99
C MET A 318 -5.13 45.01 18.28
N GLU A 319 -5.50 43.74 18.22
CA GLU A 319 -5.80 42.89 19.35
C GLU A 319 -4.60 41.96 19.58
N MET A 320 -4.04 42.03 20.77
CA MET A 320 -2.89 41.24 21.20
C MET A 320 -3.32 40.31 22.32
N HIS A 321 -3.16 39.01 22.13
CA HIS A 321 -3.40 38.02 23.17
C HIS A 321 -2.10 37.65 23.87
N TYR A 322 -2.06 37.94 25.18
CA TYR A 322 -1.02 37.51 26.09
C TYR A 322 -1.47 36.30 26.91
N ASP A 323 -0.68 35.24 26.87
CA ASP A 323 -0.80 34.06 27.72
C ASP A 323 0.20 34.18 28.89
N ASN A 324 -0.30 34.19 30.12
CA ASN A 324 0.48 34.27 31.36
C ASN A 324 0.07 33.18 32.38
N PRO A 325 0.10 31.90 32.02
CA PRO A 325 -0.42 30.80 32.85
C PRO A 325 0.35 30.63 34.17
N ASN A 326 1.56 31.20 34.26
CA ASN A 326 2.42 31.17 35.43
C ASN A 326 2.34 32.45 36.29
N PHE A 327 1.44 33.38 35.97
CA PHE A 327 1.18 34.60 36.75
C PHE A 327 2.47 35.42 37.01
N ARG A 328 3.34 35.55 36.00
CA ARG A 328 4.61 36.26 36.12
C ARG A 328 4.36 37.77 36.29
N GLU A 329 5.12 38.38 37.18
CA GLU A 329 5.06 39.82 37.49
C GLU A 329 6.09 40.64 36.70
N GLY A 330 5.73 41.89 36.38
CA GLY A 330 6.67 42.90 35.87
C GLY A 330 7.06 42.76 34.40
N VAL A 331 6.33 41.96 33.62
CA VAL A 331 6.55 41.82 32.18
C VAL A 331 5.91 43.00 31.46
N VAL A 332 6.70 43.68 30.62
CA VAL A 332 6.25 44.83 29.81
C VAL A 332 6.50 44.50 28.35
N ASP A 333 5.48 44.69 27.52
CA ASP A 333 5.52 44.39 26.10
C ASP A 333 5.30 45.64 25.21
N SER A 334 6.04 45.69 24.11
CA SER A 334 5.91 46.67 23.02
C SER A 334 5.82 46.01 21.63
N SER A 335 5.40 44.74 21.59
CA SER A 335 5.27 43.93 20.38
C SER A 335 4.12 44.39 19.49
N GLY A 336 4.11 43.91 18.25
CA GLY A 336 3.04 44.16 17.29
C GLY A 336 3.36 43.63 15.90
N VAL A 337 2.99 44.37 14.85
CA VAL A 337 3.12 43.93 13.45
C VAL A 337 3.75 45.02 12.57
N ARG A 338 4.48 44.62 11.54
CA ARG A 338 4.94 45.48 10.45
C ARG A 338 4.24 45.11 9.15
N PHE A 339 3.63 46.09 8.49
CA PHE A 339 3.08 45.94 7.14
C PHE A 339 4.05 46.39 6.09
N PHE A 340 4.01 45.73 4.93
CA PHE A 340 4.66 46.15 3.69
C PHE A 340 3.58 46.53 2.68
N TYR A 341 3.68 47.72 2.08
CA TYR A 341 2.66 48.24 1.17
C TYR A 341 3.22 49.04 0.01
N THR A 342 2.51 49.08 -1.12
CA THR A 342 2.91 49.78 -2.35
C THR A 342 1.74 50.55 -2.97
N ASP A 343 2.04 51.62 -3.73
CA ASP A 343 1.08 52.33 -4.57
C ASP A 343 0.89 51.67 -5.95
N LYS A 344 1.75 50.71 -6.30
CA LYS A 344 1.59 49.86 -7.48
C LYS A 344 0.54 48.78 -7.22
N LEU A 345 -0.71 49.12 -7.50
CA LEU A 345 -1.86 48.23 -7.29
C LEU A 345 -1.70 46.91 -8.06
N ARG A 346 -1.90 45.81 -7.34
CA ARG A 346 -2.04 44.45 -7.85
C ARG A 346 -3.44 44.25 -8.46
N GLU A 347 -3.64 43.13 -9.13
CA GLU A 347 -4.87 42.87 -9.91
C GLU A 347 -6.12 42.77 -9.04
N HIS A 348 -6.01 42.13 -7.87
CA HIS A 348 -7.15 41.85 -7.01
C HIS A 348 -6.99 42.42 -5.59
N ASP A 349 -8.11 42.88 -5.05
CA ASP A 349 -8.22 43.26 -3.64
C ASP A 349 -8.43 42.01 -2.78
N ALA A 350 -7.59 41.83 -1.77
CA ALA A 350 -7.70 40.75 -0.80
C ALA A 350 -8.76 41.04 0.27
N GLY A 351 -9.44 39.99 0.73
CA GLY A 351 -10.24 39.97 1.95
C GLY A 351 -9.84 38.80 2.85
N THR A 352 -10.33 38.82 4.09
CA THR A 352 -10.12 37.74 5.07
C THR A 352 -11.46 37.33 5.65
N ILE A 353 -11.65 36.02 5.80
CA ILE A 353 -12.87 35.43 6.35
C ILE A 353 -12.52 34.39 7.42
N VAL A 354 -13.24 34.43 8.53
CA VAL A 354 -13.10 33.49 9.63
C VAL A 354 -14.24 32.47 9.56
N PHE A 355 -13.88 31.19 9.52
CA PHE A 355 -14.82 30.07 9.56
C PHE A 355 -14.60 29.19 10.79
N GLY A 356 -15.65 28.49 11.22
CA GLY A 356 -15.54 27.39 12.17
C GLY A 356 -16.54 27.47 13.33
N HIS A 357 -16.12 26.97 14.48
CA HIS A 357 -16.96 26.95 15.68
C HIS A 357 -16.97 28.34 16.30
N ASN A 358 -18.15 28.89 16.57
CA ASN A 358 -18.25 30.16 17.27
C ASN A 358 -17.65 30.02 18.67
N VAL A 359 -16.86 30.99 19.13
CA VAL A 359 -16.27 30.97 20.48
C VAL A 359 -17.43 31.08 21.49
N SER A 360 -17.78 29.96 22.11
CA SER A 360 -19.00 29.81 22.89
C SER A 360 -18.82 28.77 23.99
N PRO A 361 -19.39 28.99 25.19
CA PRO A 361 -19.33 28.03 26.29
C PRO A 361 -20.14 26.75 26.00
N LEU A 362 -20.91 26.69 24.90
CA LEU A 362 -21.58 25.48 24.42
C LEU A 362 -20.68 24.57 23.58
N HIS A 363 -19.50 25.05 23.18
CA HIS A 363 -18.43 24.17 22.70
C HIS A 363 -17.92 23.40 23.91
N ILE A 364 -18.36 22.15 24.10
CA ILE A 364 -18.03 21.35 25.28
C ILE A 364 -17.15 20.18 24.85
N ILE A 365 -15.97 20.09 25.44
CA ILE A 365 -15.01 19.01 25.21
C ILE A 365 -14.89 18.24 26.53
N PRO A 366 -15.44 17.01 26.62
CA PRO A 366 -15.36 16.21 27.82
C PRO A 366 -13.92 15.70 28.06
N PRO A 367 -13.56 15.33 29.30
CA PRO A 367 -12.23 14.84 29.66
C PRO A 367 -12.01 13.38 29.19
N VAL A 368 -12.00 13.18 27.87
CA VAL A 368 -11.85 11.88 27.19
C VAL A 368 -10.64 11.89 26.28
N GLN A 369 -10.19 10.71 25.85
CA GLN A 369 -8.98 10.59 25.04
C GLN A 369 -9.12 11.18 23.64
N ARG A 370 -10.29 11.04 23.01
CA ARG A 370 -10.58 11.59 21.68
C ARG A 370 -11.96 12.23 21.67
N TRP A 371 -12.04 13.43 21.13
CA TRP A 371 -13.30 14.17 20.97
C TRP A 371 -13.27 14.97 19.67
N GLN A 372 -14.41 15.11 19.01
CA GLN A 372 -14.53 15.91 17.79
C GLN A 372 -15.53 17.05 17.98
N SER A 373 -15.24 18.21 17.41
CA SER A 373 -16.20 19.31 17.32
C SER A 373 -16.18 19.91 15.93
N SER A 374 -17.35 20.35 15.47
CA SER A 374 -17.52 20.88 14.11
C SER A 374 -18.17 22.25 14.12
N GLY A 375 -17.68 23.13 13.26
CA GLY A 375 -18.23 24.43 12.99
C GLY A 375 -18.67 24.58 11.54
N TYR A 376 -19.85 25.13 11.31
CA TYR A 376 -20.49 25.18 10.00
C TYR A 376 -20.60 26.59 9.46
N CYS A 377 -20.33 26.74 8.16
CA CYS A 377 -20.79 27.88 7.38
C CYS A 377 -21.93 27.45 6.45
N ASP A 378 -23.11 28.02 6.68
CA ASP A 378 -24.33 27.67 5.97
C ASP A 378 -24.35 28.18 4.52
N PRO A 379 -24.85 27.38 3.55
CA PRO A 379 -25.05 27.78 2.15
C PRO A 379 -25.78 29.11 1.96
N GLN A 380 -26.68 29.48 2.87
CA GLN A 380 -27.37 30.76 2.79
C GLN A 380 -26.42 31.94 3.04
N CYS A 381 -25.44 31.79 3.93
CA CYS A 381 -24.45 32.83 4.20
C CYS A 381 -23.52 33.02 3.00
N THR A 382 -23.02 31.93 2.39
CA THR A 382 -22.20 32.01 1.17
C THR A 382 -23.03 32.52 -0.02
N SER A 383 -24.28 32.05 -0.18
CA SER A 383 -25.17 32.48 -1.27
C SER A 383 -25.48 33.97 -1.27
N GLN A 384 -25.66 34.57 -0.10
CA GLN A 384 -26.09 35.98 0.01
C GLN A 384 -24.95 36.98 -0.13
N ASN A 385 -23.71 36.56 0.15
CA ASN A 385 -22.63 37.50 0.39
C ASN A 385 -21.38 37.25 -0.49
N LEU A 386 -21.33 36.14 -1.24
CA LEU A 386 -20.29 35.91 -2.25
C LEU A 386 -20.78 36.35 -3.65
N PRO A 387 -19.88 36.81 -4.53
CA PRO A 387 -20.20 37.15 -5.91
C PRO A 387 -20.51 35.88 -6.73
N ALA A 388 -21.14 36.03 -7.90
CA ALA A 388 -21.60 34.90 -8.72
C ALA A 388 -20.46 33.97 -9.16
N GLU A 389 -19.30 34.55 -9.45
CA GLU A 389 -18.05 33.86 -9.79
C GLU A 389 -17.33 33.24 -8.59
N GLY A 390 -17.81 33.51 -7.37
CA GLY A 390 -17.20 33.06 -6.12
C GLY A 390 -15.94 33.82 -5.72
N VAL A 391 -15.29 33.32 -4.68
CA VAL A 391 -14.00 33.82 -4.19
C VAL A 391 -12.96 32.72 -4.26
N LYS A 392 -11.71 33.10 -4.48
CA LYS A 392 -10.54 32.23 -4.52
C LYS A 392 -9.77 32.36 -3.23
N ILE A 393 -9.64 31.26 -2.51
CA ILE A 393 -8.79 31.15 -1.32
C ILE A 393 -7.36 30.90 -1.78
N PHE A 394 -6.41 31.67 -1.27
CA PHE A 394 -5.00 31.52 -1.62
C PHE A 394 -4.13 31.15 -0.41
N GLN A 395 -4.59 31.38 0.81
CA GLN A 395 -3.92 30.96 2.03
C GLN A 395 -4.88 30.86 3.21
N GLY A 396 -4.48 30.15 4.26
CA GLY A 396 -5.23 30.12 5.51
C GLY A 396 -4.43 29.73 6.75
N LEU A 397 -4.97 30.06 7.92
CA LEU A 397 -4.43 29.76 9.24
C LEU A 397 -5.44 28.89 10.00
N LEU A 398 -5.02 27.68 10.42
CA LEU A 398 -5.79 26.81 11.31
C LEU A 398 -5.49 27.19 12.77
N HIS A 399 -6.52 27.25 13.62
CA HIS A 399 -6.40 27.75 14.99
C HIS A 399 -7.21 26.92 16.00
N SER A 400 -6.52 26.43 17.03
CA SER A 400 -7.06 25.74 18.21
C SER A 400 -6.12 25.94 19.41
N HIS A 401 -6.57 25.67 20.63
CA HIS A 401 -5.72 25.79 21.82
C HIS A 401 -5.02 24.46 22.17
N LEU A 402 -4.71 24.25 23.46
CA LEU A 402 -3.81 23.20 23.94
C LEU A 402 -4.28 21.75 23.68
N LEU A 403 -5.59 21.52 23.56
CA LEU A 403 -6.16 20.20 23.34
C LEU A 403 -6.23 19.83 21.86
N GLY A 404 -6.06 20.80 20.95
CA GLY A 404 -6.12 20.58 19.51
C GLY A 404 -5.09 19.54 19.04
N ASP A 405 -5.56 18.56 18.30
CA ASP A 405 -4.75 17.40 17.85
C ASP A 405 -4.73 17.31 16.31
N ASN A 406 -5.90 17.50 15.68
CA ASN A 406 -6.05 17.53 14.23
C ASN A 406 -7.16 18.49 13.79
N LEU A 407 -6.98 19.16 12.65
CA LEU A 407 -7.90 20.17 12.14
C LEU A 407 -8.12 19.96 10.62
N ILE A 408 -9.37 19.95 10.16
CA ILE A 408 -9.74 19.74 8.75
C ILE A 408 -10.81 20.74 8.33
N LEU A 409 -10.54 21.49 7.26
CA LEU A 409 -11.51 22.37 6.60
C LEU A 409 -12.08 21.68 5.35
N ARG A 410 -13.28 21.14 5.48
CA ARG A 410 -14.02 20.44 4.43
C ARG A 410 -14.84 21.42 3.58
N HIS A 411 -15.02 21.05 2.31
CA HIS A 411 -15.73 21.85 1.31
C HIS A 411 -16.87 21.05 0.72
N GLY A 412 -18.09 21.57 0.81
CA GLY A 412 -19.28 20.98 0.19
C GLY A 412 -19.85 21.84 -0.92
N ARG A 413 -20.29 21.21 -2.01
CA ARG A 413 -21.00 21.87 -3.12
C ARG A 413 -22.17 21.03 -3.56
N ASN A 414 -23.36 21.63 -3.60
CA ASN A 414 -24.60 20.94 -4.01
C ASN A 414 -24.88 19.63 -3.24
N GLY A 415 -24.50 19.57 -1.96
CA GLY A 415 -24.67 18.37 -1.12
C GLY A 415 -23.62 17.28 -1.35
N GLN A 416 -22.60 17.51 -2.18
CA GLN A 416 -21.47 16.62 -2.37
C GLN A 416 -20.22 17.22 -1.71
N GLU A 417 -19.47 16.42 -0.97
CA GLU A 417 -18.17 16.83 -0.46
C GLU A 417 -17.13 16.88 -1.60
N LEU A 418 -16.25 17.87 -1.56
CA LEU A 418 -15.10 18.11 -2.43
C LEU A 418 -13.80 17.88 -1.62
N PRO A 419 -12.62 17.80 -2.27
CA PRO A 419 -11.36 17.72 -1.53
C PRO A 419 -11.23 18.82 -0.45
N PRO A 420 -10.74 18.49 0.76
CA PRO A 420 -10.58 19.48 1.83
C PRO A 420 -9.72 20.66 1.37
N ILE A 421 -10.09 21.88 1.79
CA ILE A 421 -9.35 23.11 1.47
C ILE A 421 -8.02 23.12 2.24
N MET A 422 -8.05 22.69 3.50
CA MET A 422 -6.89 22.59 4.37
C MET A 422 -7.06 21.42 5.33
N LYS A 423 -5.96 20.77 5.71
CA LYS A 423 -5.92 19.79 6.79
C LYS A 423 -4.56 19.83 7.50
N ASP A 424 -4.58 19.44 8.77
CA ASP A 424 -3.39 19.11 9.55
C ASP A 424 -3.74 18.01 10.54
N MET A 425 -3.19 16.82 10.33
CA MET A 425 -3.40 15.65 11.20
C MET A 425 -2.45 15.62 12.41
N HIS A 426 -1.48 16.53 12.46
CA HIS A 426 -0.46 16.59 13.51
C HIS A 426 -0.32 18.02 14.05
N TYR A 427 -1.46 18.68 14.26
CA TYR A 427 -1.53 20.07 14.69
C TYR A 427 -0.62 20.34 15.90
N ASP A 428 -0.01 21.50 15.92
CA ASP A 428 0.86 21.94 17.00
C ASP A 428 0.47 23.33 17.47
N PHE A 429 0.06 23.41 18.73
CA PHE A 429 -0.31 24.68 19.36
C PHE A 429 0.82 25.71 19.28
N ASP A 430 2.07 25.27 19.42
CA ASP A 430 3.24 26.16 19.36
C ASP A 430 3.69 26.49 17.92
N TYR A 431 3.00 25.96 16.90
CA TYR A 431 3.29 26.22 15.49
C TYR A 431 2.01 26.40 14.65
N GLN A 432 1.47 27.60 14.74
CA GLN A 432 0.26 28.03 14.04
C GLN A 432 0.63 29.01 12.94
N ASN A 433 1.31 28.49 11.91
CA ASN A 433 1.71 29.31 10.76
C ASN A 433 0.63 29.31 9.67
N THR A 434 0.42 30.46 9.04
CA THR A 434 -0.44 30.57 7.85
C THR A 434 0.20 29.86 6.67
N ARG A 435 -0.61 29.12 5.93
CA ARG A 435 -0.17 28.29 4.80
C ARG A 435 -0.71 28.85 3.50
N ILE A 436 0.19 29.10 2.55
CA ILE A 436 -0.18 29.36 1.16
C ILE A 436 -0.64 28.03 0.55
N LEU A 437 -1.80 28.04 -0.08
CA LEU A 437 -2.33 26.86 -0.77
C LEU A 437 -1.52 26.60 -2.05
N LYS A 438 -1.19 25.34 -2.30
CA LYS A 438 -0.51 24.91 -3.54
C LYS A 438 -1.32 25.27 -4.78
N GLU A 439 -2.65 25.15 -4.67
CA GLU A 439 -3.62 25.55 -5.67
C GLU A 439 -4.70 26.41 -5.02
N GLU A 440 -5.09 27.49 -5.68
CA GLU A 440 -6.15 28.36 -5.17
C GLU A 440 -7.53 27.69 -5.30
N VAL A 441 -8.27 27.63 -4.19
CA VAL A 441 -9.58 26.95 -4.13
C VAL A 441 -10.71 27.95 -4.31
N THR A 442 -11.65 27.66 -5.22
CA THR A 442 -12.81 28.52 -5.47
C THR A 442 -14.01 28.11 -4.62
N ILE A 443 -14.50 29.03 -3.79
CA ILE A 443 -15.76 28.91 -3.03
C ILE A 443 -16.85 29.70 -3.76
N LEU A 444 -17.92 29.01 -4.14
CA LEU A 444 -19.06 29.58 -4.86
C LEU A 444 -20.21 29.94 -3.91
N PRO A 445 -21.12 30.85 -4.32
CA PRO A 445 -22.39 31.06 -3.63
C PRO A 445 -23.16 29.75 -3.49
N GLY A 446 -23.53 29.38 -2.26
CA GLY A 446 -24.27 28.13 -1.97
C GLY A 446 -23.40 26.95 -1.56
N ASP A 447 -22.08 27.09 -1.56
CA ASP A 447 -21.19 26.08 -0.99
C ASP A 447 -21.33 26.06 0.55
N SER A 448 -21.15 24.86 1.13
CA SER A 448 -21.04 24.62 2.58
C SER A 448 -19.57 24.50 2.96
N LEU A 449 -19.19 25.00 4.14
CA LEU A 449 -17.86 24.76 4.71
C LEU A 449 -18.01 24.17 6.11
N VAL A 450 -17.19 23.17 6.41
CA VAL A 450 -17.18 22.48 7.71
C VAL A 450 -15.77 22.50 8.26
N MET A 451 -15.59 23.11 9.43
CA MET A 451 -14.35 23.09 10.18
C MET A 451 -14.46 22.00 11.24
N ASP A 452 -13.76 20.89 11.04
CA ASP A 452 -13.66 19.79 11.98
C ASP A 452 -12.38 19.92 12.80
N CYS A 453 -12.50 19.82 14.12
CA CYS A 453 -11.38 19.84 15.05
C CYS A 453 -11.44 18.63 15.98
N GLY A 454 -10.36 17.85 15.99
CA GLY A 454 -10.12 16.75 16.93
C GLY A 454 -9.33 17.22 18.15
N TYR A 455 -9.68 16.70 19.31
CA TYR A 455 -9.09 17.04 20.60
C TYR A 455 -8.66 15.83 21.40
N ASN A 456 -7.55 15.97 22.13
CA ASN A 456 -7.12 15.00 23.15
C ASN A 456 -7.22 15.60 24.56
N ALA A 457 -8.31 15.30 25.26
CA ALA A 457 -8.59 15.80 26.60
C ALA A 457 -8.26 14.78 27.71
N SER A 458 -7.44 13.76 27.43
CA SER A 458 -7.12 12.69 28.39
C SER A 458 -6.45 13.17 29.68
N GLN A 459 -5.74 14.30 29.61
CA GLN A 459 -5.07 14.90 30.78
C GLN A 459 -5.99 15.84 31.58
N ARG A 460 -7.17 16.19 31.07
CA ARG A 460 -8.13 17.04 31.78
C ARG A 460 -8.94 16.19 32.76
N THR A 461 -9.27 16.77 33.91
CA THR A 461 -10.11 16.10 34.94
C THR A 461 -11.59 16.50 34.87
N SER A 462 -11.89 17.54 34.11
CA SER A 462 -13.22 18.15 33.92
C SER A 462 -13.40 18.55 32.47
N ALA A 463 -14.64 18.83 32.07
CA ALA A 463 -14.92 19.35 30.74
C ALA A 463 -14.18 20.68 30.50
N THR A 464 -13.69 20.83 29.27
CA THR A 464 -13.12 22.07 28.72
C THR A 464 -14.18 22.73 27.85
N TYR A 465 -14.20 24.06 27.81
CA TYR A 465 -15.23 24.85 27.14
C TYR A 465 -14.61 25.71 26.06
N GLY A 466 -15.41 26.09 25.06
CA GLY A 466 -15.01 27.12 24.11
C GLY A 466 -14.89 28.47 24.78
N GLY A 467 -13.80 29.17 24.50
CA GLY A 467 -13.51 30.44 25.15
C GLY A 467 -12.19 31.07 24.70
N PHE A 468 -11.83 32.16 25.35
CA PHE A 468 -10.70 33.01 24.98
C PHE A 468 -9.41 32.58 25.70
N GLY A 469 -9.50 31.92 26.86
CA GLY A 469 -8.32 31.47 27.59
C GLY A 469 -7.60 30.32 26.92
N THR A 470 -6.29 30.23 27.08
CA THR A 470 -5.47 29.11 26.58
C THR A 470 -5.86 27.75 27.19
N ASN A 471 -6.45 27.78 28.40
CA ASN A 471 -7.02 26.60 29.06
C ASN A 471 -8.47 26.27 28.60
N GLU A 472 -9.11 27.17 27.87
CA GLU A 472 -10.35 26.96 27.12
C GLU A 472 -9.98 26.54 25.68
N GLU A 473 -10.95 26.35 24.78
CA GLU A 473 -10.70 25.87 23.41
C GLU A 473 -11.30 26.73 22.30
N MET A 474 -10.75 26.57 21.10
CA MET A 474 -11.24 27.16 19.86
C MET A 474 -11.14 26.17 18.70
N CYS A 475 -11.98 26.38 17.68
CA CYS A 475 -11.96 25.63 16.42
C CYS A 475 -12.21 26.60 15.26
N LEU A 476 -11.17 27.26 14.80
CA LEU A 476 -11.27 28.35 13.84
C LEU A 476 -10.30 28.17 12.68
N THR A 477 -10.65 28.78 11.55
CA THR A 477 -9.74 28.98 10.43
C THR A 477 -9.89 30.39 9.87
N PHE A 478 -8.77 31.05 9.59
CA PHE A 478 -8.73 32.36 8.94
C PHE A 478 -8.29 32.16 7.49
N LEU A 479 -9.16 32.42 6.52
CA LEU A 479 -8.84 32.29 5.10
C LEU A 479 -8.65 33.66 4.47
N SER A 480 -7.57 33.84 3.72
CA SER A 480 -7.39 35.01 2.86
C SER A 480 -7.83 34.69 1.44
N TYR A 481 -8.58 35.60 0.83
CA TYR A 481 -9.24 35.36 -0.45
C TYR A 481 -9.31 36.60 -1.35
N TYR A 482 -9.66 36.38 -2.62
CA TYR A 482 -10.02 37.44 -3.55
C TYR A 482 -11.13 36.99 -4.54
N PRO A 483 -11.91 37.90 -5.15
CA PRO A 483 -11.96 39.33 -4.86
C PRO A 483 -12.59 39.60 -3.49
N ARG A 484 -12.16 40.67 -2.81
CA ARG A 484 -12.68 41.10 -1.52
C ARG A 484 -14.20 41.27 -1.55
N THR A 485 -14.88 40.73 -0.54
CA THR A 485 -16.31 40.96 -0.26
C THR A 485 -16.48 41.58 1.12
N ASP A 486 -17.72 41.89 1.50
CA ASP A 486 -18.01 42.36 2.86
C ASP A 486 -18.07 41.21 3.89
N LEU A 487 -18.15 39.94 3.46
CA LEU A 487 -18.23 38.80 4.38
C LEU A 487 -16.89 38.56 5.07
N PHE A 488 -16.87 38.58 6.41
CA PHE A 488 -15.65 38.36 7.20
C PHE A 488 -15.79 37.30 8.29
N LEU A 489 -17.00 36.89 8.68
CA LEU A 489 -17.21 35.85 9.69
C LEU A 489 -18.40 34.97 9.29
N CYS A 490 -18.18 33.66 9.32
CA CYS A 490 -19.22 32.65 9.16
C CYS A 490 -18.93 31.44 10.07
N THR A 491 -19.59 31.41 11.23
CA THR A 491 -19.35 30.40 12.27
C THR A 491 -20.65 29.82 12.79
N SER A 492 -20.58 28.71 13.52
CA SER A 492 -21.75 28.13 14.20
C SER A 492 -21.41 27.53 15.57
N HIS A 493 -22.40 27.33 16.43
CA HIS A 493 -22.26 26.50 17.63
C HIS A 493 -23.56 25.70 17.89
N PRO A 494 -23.52 24.57 18.63
CA PRO A 494 -24.72 23.84 19.02
C PRO A 494 -25.72 24.72 19.78
N GLU A 495 -27.02 24.48 19.57
CA GLU A 495 -28.08 25.07 20.39
C GLU A 495 -28.07 24.48 21.81
N LEU A 496 -28.46 25.27 22.81
CA LEU A 496 -28.55 24.80 24.20
C LEU A 496 -29.43 23.54 24.34
N ASP A 497 -30.54 23.49 23.60
CA ASP A 497 -31.46 22.34 23.62
C ASP A 497 -30.83 21.08 23.03
N THR A 498 -29.97 21.22 22.01
CA THR A 498 -29.16 20.13 21.44
C THR A 498 -28.21 19.58 22.50
N ILE A 499 -27.51 20.44 23.23
CA ILE A 499 -26.58 20.06 24.31
C ILE A 499 -27.32 19.36 25.44
N LEU A 500 -28.42 19.93 25.93
CA LEU A 500 -29.20 19.33 27.03
C LEU A 500 -29.74 17.95 26.64
N GLY A 501 -30.28 17.82 25.42
CA GLY A 501 -30.74 16.55 24.86
C GLY A 501 -29.62 15.50 24.77
N GLY A 502 -28.45 15.89 24.25
CA GLY A 502 -27.28 15.03 24.15
C GLY A 502 -26.80 14.51 25.52
N LEU A 503 -26.88 15.36 26.56
CA LEU A 503 -26.54 15.03 27.94
C LEU A 503 -27.62 14.21 28.69
N GLY A 504 -28.78 13.97 28.07
CA GLY A 504 -29.93 13.34 28.73
C GLY A 504 -30.54 14.20 29.85
N LEU A 505 -30.31 15.51 29.81
CA LEU A 505 -30.90 16.51 30.71
C LEU A 505 -32.14 17.07 30.00
N GLY A 506 -33.33 16.96 30.60
CA GLY A 506 -34.57 17.35 29.91
C GLY A 506 -34.57 18.82 29.43
N LEU A 507 -35.40 19.14 28.43
CA LEU A 507 -35.53 20.50 27.87
C LEU A 507 -36.18 21.52 28.84
N GLU A 508 -36.52 21.10 30.05
CA GLU A 508 -37.06 21.94 31.11
C GLU A 508 -35.89 22.55 31.89
N ILE A 509 -35.64 23.83 31.64
CA ILE A 509 -34.88 24.73 32.52
C ILE A 509 -35.88 25.73 33.10
N SER A 510 -35.60 26.38 34.24
CA SER A 510 -36.54 27.36 34.80
C SER A 510 -36.89 28.44 33.76
N ALA A 511 -38.17 28.52 33.38
CA ALA A 511 -38.64 29.34 32.26
C ALA A 511 -38.31 30.84 32.39
N ASP A 512 -38.17 31.34 33.62
CA ASP A 512 -37.89 32.75 33.91
C ASP A 512 -36.51 33.25 33.39
N ASN A 513 -35.58 32.34 33.02
CA ASN A 513 -34.23 32.70 32.57
C ASN A 513 -33.91 32.31 31.10
N ARG A 514 -34.77 31.56 30.39
CA ARG A 514 -34.41 30.95 29.09
C ARG A 514 -34.15 31.95 27.98
N ASP A 515 -34.99 32.98 27.86
CA ASP A 515 -34.82 34.02 26.84
C ASP A 515 -33.59 34.90 27.12
N GLU A 516 -33.28 35.17 28.40
CA GLU A 516 -32.07 35.89 28.80
C GLU A 516 -30.80 35.06 28.56
N VAL A 517 -30.83 33.76 28.90
CA VAL A 517 -29.72 32.82 28.67
C VAL A 517 -29.47 32.63 27.18
N ASN A 518 -30.50 32.42 26.36
CA ASN A 518 -30.33 32.30 24.90
C ASN A 518 -29.79 33.59 24.27
N LYS A 519 -30.18 34.76 24.80
CA LYS A 519 -29.60 36.04 24.40
C LYS A 519 -28.11 36.15 24.78
N MET A 520 -27.72 35.67 25.97
CA MET A 520 -26.32 35.61 26.42
C MET A 520 -25.47 34.64 25.59
N LEU A 521 -26.02 33.47 25.26
CA LEU A 521 -25.33 32.42 24.50
C LEU A 521 -25.19 32.76 23.00
N ASN A 522 -26.14 33.52 22.43
CA ASN A 522 -26.17 33.84 21.00
C ASN A 522 -25.46 35.15 20.62
N TYR A 523 -24.69 35.77 21.53
CA TYR A 523 -24.01 37.07 21.29
C TYR A 523 -24.93 38.18 20.74
N LYS A 524 -26.26 38.03 20.87
CA LYS A 524 -27.26 39.00 20.41
C LYS A 524 -27.74 39.79 21.59
N ILE A 525 -26.91 40.68 22.12
CA ILE A 525 -27.44 41.75 22.97
C ILE A 525 -26.77 43.09 22.67
N GLU A 526 -27.61 44.02 22.23
CA GLU A 526 -27.55 45.44 22.58
C GLU A 526 -27.29 45.61 24.09
N MET A 527 -26.05 45.49 24.57
CA MET A 527 -25.77 45.61 26.01
C MET A 527 -24.75 46.68 26.29
N ASN A 528 -25.28 47.77 26.85
CA ASN A 528 -24.59 48.64 27.78
C ASN A 528 -23.86 47.75 28.82
N TRP A 529 -22.53 47.75 28.79
CA TRP A 529 -21.64 47.02 29.69
C TRP A 529 -21.98 47.20 31.19
N GLU A 530 -22.68 48.27 31.57
CA GLU A 530 -23.24 48.43 32.92
C GLU A 530 -24.23 47.33 33.34
N ALA A 531 -24.95 46.72 32.39
CA ALA A 531 -25.93 45.67 32.68
C ALA A 531 -25.25 44.33 33.01
N GLU A 532 -24.11 44.04 32.38
CA GLU A 532 -23.28 42.87 32.66
C GLU A 532 -22.65 43.00 34.06
N ASN A 533 -22.11 44.18 34.39
CA ASN A 533 -21.63 44.49 35.75
C ASN A 533 -22.73 44.33 36.81
N LYS A 534 -23.98 44.73 36.53
CA LYS A 534 -25.12 44.55 37.46
C LYS A 534 -25.56 43.09 37.64
N LEU A 535 -25.38 42.24 36.63
CA LEU A 535 -25.69 40.81 36.73
C LEU A 535 -24.55 40.03 37.40
N PHE A 536 -23.29 40.39 37.12
CA PHE A 536 -22.12 39.88 37.84
C PHE A 536 -22.15 40.27 39.33
N GLU A 537 -22.65 41.46 39.68
CA GLU A 537 -22.95 41.84 41.07
C GLU A 537 -24.01 40.92 41.71
N LYS A 538 -25.04 40.49 40.96
CA LYS A 538 -26.02 39.50 41.42
C LYS A 538 -25.41 38.10 41.60
N VAL A 539 -24.50 37.67 40.72
CA VAL A 539 -23.78 36.40 40.84
C VAL A 539 -22.75 36.45 41.99
N LYS A 540 -22.08 37.59 42.22
CA LYS A 540 -21.18 37.86 43.36
C LYS A 540 -21.90 37.82 44.71
N SER A 541 -23.20 38.13 44.76
CA SER A 541 -23.98 38.04 46.01
C SER A 541 -24.12 36.60 46.56
N GLY A 542 -23.73 35.58 45.78
CA GLY A 542 -23.51 34.20 46.20
C GLY A 542 -22.05 33.92 46.62
N ASN A 543 -21.53 34.66 47.60
CA ASN A 543 -20.31 34.36 48.37
C ASN A 543 -19.02 34.03 47.57
N LEU A 544 -18.64 34.89 46.63
CA LEU A 544 -17.28 34.94 46.03
C LEU A 544 -16.71 36.35 46.14
N SER A 545 -15.42 36.45 46.47
CA SER A 545 -14.67 37.64 46.87
C SER A 545 -14.67 38.80 45.86
N SER A 546 -14.41 39.99 46.39
CA SER A 546 -14.56 41.32 45.78
C SER A 546 -13.44 41.76 44.82
N GLU A 547 -12.90 40.87 43.99
CA GLU A 547 -11.85 41.24 43.01
C GLU A 547 -12.36 41.13 41.56
N PRO A 548 -11.77 41.88 40.61
CA PRO A 548 -12.10 41.78 39.19
C PRO A 548 -11.47 40.49 38.64
N SER A 549 -12.25 39.41 38.58
CA SER A 549 -11.80 38.14 38.00
C SER A 549 -11.96 38.17 36.47
N PRO A 550 -11.02 37.60 35.70
CA PRO A 550 -11.09 37.54 34.23
C PRO A 550 -12.37 36.82 33.75
N LEU A 551 -12.79 37.19 32.53
CA LEU A 551 -14.08 36.83 31.93
C LEU A 551 -14.11 35.34 31.51
N ILE A 552 -14.41 34.43 32.44
CA ILE A 552 -14.59 33.00 32.11
C ILE A 552 -15.99 32.80 31.48
N MET A 553 -16.06 32.57 30.16
CA MET A 553 -17.34 32.43 29.43
C MET A 553 -18.22 31.29 29.99
N SER A 554 -17.60 30.22 30.47
CA SER A 554 -18.32 29.07 31.05
C SER A 554 -19.12 29.41 32.31
N HIS A 555 -18.89 30.56 32.96
CA HIS A 555 -19.70 31.01 34.10
C HIS A 555 -21.17 31.27 33.73
N ILE A 556 -21.49 31.54 32.47
CA ILE A 556 -22.88 31.66 31.99
C ILE A 556 -23.65 30.36 32.28
N LEU A 557 -23.00 29.21 32.22
CA LEU A 557 -23.61 27.89 32.49
C LEU A 557 -24.04 27.73 33.97
N LYS A 558 -23.56 28.59 34.88
CA LYS A 558 -24.01 28.61 36.30
C LYS A 558 -25.42 29.16 36.46
N ALA A 559 -25.90 29.96 35.51
CA ALA A 559 -27.25 30.54 35.52
C ALA A 559 -28.34 29.55 35.06
N ILE A 560 -27.95 28.38 34.54
CA ILE A 560 -28.85 27.37 33.97
C ILE A 560 -29.11 26.29 35.03
N ASN A 561 -30.27 26.32 35.67
CA ASN A 561 -30.66 25.30 36.65
C ASN A 561 -31.37 24.12 35.97
N ILE A 562 -30.89 22.90 36.27
CA ILE A 562 -31.45 21.65 35.76
C ILE A 562 -32.67 21.24 36.59
N THR A 563 -33.83 21.06 35.95
CA THR A 563 -35.06 20.61 36.64
C THR A 563 -35.40 19.14 36.40
N ALA A 564 -34.70 18.45 35.49
CA ALA A 564 -34.79 17.00 35.28
C ALA A 564 -33.53 16.46 34.57
N PRO A 565 -33.13 15.18 34.77
CA PRO A 565 -33.74 14.18 35.65
C PRO A 565 -33.47 14.43 37.13
N GLN A 566 -34.23 13.77 38.03
CA GLN A 566 -34.15 13.97 39.49
C GLN A 566 -32.72 13.88 40.06
N LYS A 567 -31.86 13.06 39.44
CA LYS A 567 -30.44 12.90 39.77
C LYS A 567 -29.67 14.23 39.80
N TYR A 568 -30.05 15.19 38.94
CA TYR A 568 -29.38 16.48 38.80
C TYR A 568 -30.27 17.67 39.19
N PHE A 569 -31.42 17.41 39.83
CA PHE A 569 -32.39 18.44 40.18
C PHE A 569 -31.75 19.58 41.00
N ASN A 570 -32.00 20.82 40.58
CA ASN A 570 -31.53 22.05 41.23
C ASN A 570 -29.99 22.21 41.26
N ARG A 571 -29.25 21.44 40.45
CA ARG A 571 -27.85 21.72 40.12
C ARG A 571 -27.80 22.63 38.90
N SER A 572 -26.82 23.53 38.86
CA SER A 572 -26.51 24.29 37.64
C SER A 572 -25.92 23.38 36.55
N LEU A 573 -26.11 23.70 35.27
CA LEU A 573 -25.47 22.98 34.16
C LEU A 573 -23.95 22.93 34.33
N TYR A 574 -23.32 24.06 34.72
CA TYR A 574 -21.89 24.10 35.05
C TYR A 574 -21.50 23.01 36.06
N SER A 575 -22.18 22.93 37.21
CA SER A 575 -21.84 21.94 38.24
C SER A 575 -22.15 20.49 37.84
N VAL A 576 -23.05 20.25 36.88
CA VAL A 576 -23.27 18.91 36.31
C VAL A 576 -22.12 18.54 35.37
N LEU A 577 -21.66 19.44 34.52
CA LEU A 577 -20.55 19.21 33.58
C LEU A 577 -19.19 19.05 34.30
N GLN A 578 -19.07 19.54 35.53
CA GLN A 578 -17.90 19.30 36.40
C GLN A 578 -17.94 17.93 37.10
N ASP A 579 -19.05 17.20 37.02
CA ASP A 579 -19.19 15.89 37.65
C ASP A 579 -18.56 14.81 36.77
N ARG A 580 -17.42 14.26 37.19
CA ARG A 580 -16.73 13.21 36.42
C ARG A 580 -17.64 12.02 36.10
N ALA A 581 -18.63 11.71 36.94
CA ALA A 581 -19.51 10.57 36.72
C ALA A 581 -20.36 10.68 35.45
N ILE A 582 -20.64 11.88 34.94
CA ILE A 582 -21.39 12.04 33.67
C ILE A 582 -20.54 11.65 32.46
N TRP A 583 -19.22 11.85 32.55
CA TRP A 583 -18.27 11.57 31.47
C TRP A 583 -17.75 10.14 31.47
N MET A 584 -18.04 9.36 32.52
CA MET A 584 -17.74 7.92 32.57
C MET A 584 -18.87 7.08 31.96
N ASP A 585 -19.97 7.70 31.54
CA ASP A 585 -21.08 7.04 30.87
C ASP A 585 -20.89 7.17 29.35
N GLU A 586 -20.44 6.10 28.71
CA GLU A 586 -20.20 6.05 27.26
C GLU A 586 -21.46 6.38 26.45
N GLY A 587 -22.65 6.04 26.95
CA GLY A 587 -23.90 6.36 26.28
C GLY A 587 -24.15 7.87 26.24
N VAL A 588 -23.78 8.59 27.31
CA VAL A 588 -23.88 10.06 27.36
C VAL A 588 -22.84 10.72 26.47
N THR A 589 -21.58 10.26 26.50
CA THR A 589 -20.53 10.84 25.64
C THR A 589 -20.83 10.63 24.16
N SER A 590 -21.29 9.44 23.76
CA SER A 590 -21.67 9.16 22.36
C SER A 590 -22.92 9.92 21.93
N SER A 591 -23.92 10.04 22.82
CA SER A 591 -25.13 10.85 22.58
C SER A 591 -24.79 12.34 22.42
N LEU A 592 -23.91 12.87 23.26
CA LEU A 592 -23.44 14.25 23.15
C LEU A 592 -22.60 14.45 21.88
N GLN A 593 -21.68 13.53 21.56
CA GLN A 593 -20.86 13.58 20.34
C GLN A 593 -21.76 13.66 19.10
N LYS A 594 -22.78 12.79 19.03
CA LYS A 594 -23.78 12.85 17.97
C LYS A 594 -24.55 14.18 17.95
N ALA A 595 -24.95 14.68 19.11
CA ALA A 595 -25.69 15.93 19.20
C ALA A 595 -24.87 17.15 18.75
N VAL A 596 -23.58 17.23 19.09
CA VAL A 596 -22.69 18.34 18.69
C VAL A 596 -22.25 18.26 17.23
N LEU A 597 -22.32 17.07 16.60
CA LEU A 597 -22.05 16.91 15.19
C LEU A 597 -23.32 17.11 14.36
N GLU A 598 -24.38 16.35 14.61
CA GLU A 598 -25.56 16.29 13.72
C GLU A 598 -26.74 17.18 14.15
N GLY A 599 -26.68 17.74 15.35
CA GLY A 599 -27.80 18.45 15.96
C GLY A 599 -28.11 19.82 15.35
N LYS A 600 -28.94 20.59 16.05
CA LYS A 600 -29.24 21.97 15.67
C LYS A 600 -28.15 22.91 16.17
N HIS A 601 -27.69 23.77 15.29
CA HIS A 601 -26.67 24.79 15.53
C HIS A 601 -27.23 26.18 15.26
N THR A 602 -26.77 27.17 16.00
CA THR A 602 -26.99 28.58 15.70
C THR A 602 -25.83 29.08 14.84
N SER A 603 -26.14 29.57 13.64
CA SER A 603 -25.17 30.18 12.72
C SER A 603 -25.02 31.68 12.96
N ALA A 604 -23.84 32.22 12.67
CA ALA A 604 -23.49 33.62 12.73
C ALA A 604 -22.79 34.05 11.42
N CYS A 605 -23.39 34.98 10.69
CA CYS A 605 -22.90 35.50 9.40
C CYS A 605 -22.78 37.04 9.50
N HIS A 606 -21.56 37.58 9.46
CA HIS A 606 -21.29 39.01 9.67
C HIS A 606 -20.57 39.67 8.50
N LEU A 607 -20.98 40.92 8.23
CA LEU A 607 -20.46 41.75 7.16
C LEU A 607 -19.68 42.96 7.69
N HIS A 608 -18.71 43.41 6.91
CA HIS A 608 -17.86 44.54 7.23
C HIS A 608 -18.68 45.81 7.53
N GLY A 609 -18.30 46.53 8.59
CA GLY A 609 -18.98 47.75 9.04
C GLY A 609 -20.41 47.53 9.58
N GLN A 610 -20.86 46.29 9.78
CA GLN A 610 -22.05 46.00 10.58
C GLN A 610 -21.70 45.91 12.06
N ASP A 611 -22.69 46.20 12.91
CA ASP A 611 -22.56 45.91 14.33
C ASP A 611 -22.37 44.38 14.50
N LEU A 612 -21.28 43.98 15.15
CA LEU A 612 -21.02 42.59 15.52
C LEU A 612 -22.21 41.96 16.27
N LEU A 613 -23.08 42.75 16.90
CA LEU A 613 -24.26 42.29 17.63
C LEU A 613 -25.51 42.07 16.76
N LEU A 614 -25.51 42.51 15.49
CA LEU A 614 -26.66 42.46 14.57
C LEU A 614 -26.54 41.39 13.47
N GLY A 615 -25.64 40.43 13.63
CA GLY A 615 -25.46 39.33 12.67
C GLY A 615 -26.76 38.63 12.29
N LYS A 616 -26.94 38.34 11.00
CA LYS A 616 -28.03 37.48 10.53
C LYS A 616 -27.67 36.05 10.91
N GLY A 617 -28.29 35.57 11.98
CA GLY A 617 -28.12 34.20 12.45
C GLY A 617 -29.45 33.44 12.43
N GLY A 618 -29.40 32.18 12.02
CA GLY A 618 -30.52 31.25 11.98
C GLY A 618 -30.11 29.87 12.50
N THR A 619 -31.11 29.06 12.85
CA THR A 619 -30.92 27.65 13.19
C THR A 619 -30.58 26.86 11.92
N ILE A 620 -29.46 26.16 11.95
CA ILE A 620 -28.98 25.27 10.90
C ILE A 620 -28.75 23.87 11.50
N THR A 621 -28.53 22.88 10.64
CA THR A 621 -28.01 21.56 11.03
C THR A 621 -26.71 21.31 10.29
N ALA A 622 -25.99 20.27 10.66
CA ALA A 622 -24.88 19.80 9.84
C ALA A 622 -25.33 19.65 8.38
N PRO A 623 -24.51 20.11 7.41
CA PRO A 623 -24.81 19.87 6.01
C PRO A 623 -24.77 18.35 5.78
N ASP A 624 -25.83 17.83 5.14
CA ASP A 624 -25.84 16.47 4.61
C ASP A 624 -24.95 16.44 3.37
N LEU A 625 -23.65 16.41 3.61
CA LEU A 625 -22.66 16.18 2.58
C LEU A 625 -22.63 14.68 2.36
N GLN A 626 -23.09 14.25 1.19
CA GLN A 626 -22.72 12.94 0.72
C GLN A 626 -21.19 12.90 0.77
N PRO A 627 -20.63 11.92 1.51
CA PRO A 627 -19.19 11.75 1.57
C PRO A 627 -18.66 11.89 0.16
N LEU A 628 -17.51 12.54 0.02
CA LEU A 628 -16.74 12.38 -1.20
C LEU A 628 -16.79 10.89 -1.43
N GLN A 629 -17.36 10.43 -2.55
CA GLN A 629 -17.34 9.03 -2.86
C GLN A 629 -15.85 8.76 -2.93
N GLU A 630 -15.28 8.28 -1.82
CA GLU A 630 -13.86 8.37 -1.54
C GLU A 630 -13.27 7.35 -2.48
N SER A 631 -13.04 7.78 -3.73
CA SER A 631 -11.98 7.22 -4.49
C SER A 631 -10.77 7.47 -3.62
N LEU A 632 -10.41 6.45 -2.86
CA LEU A 632 -9.05 6.28 -2.39
C LEU A 632 -8.15 6.74 -3.55
N PRO A 633 -7.13 7.60 -3.29
CA PRO A 633 -6.36 8.28 -4.33
C PRO A 633 -6.10 7.33 -5.50
N GLU A 634 -6.34 7.76 -6.75
CA GLU A 634 -6.24 6.84 -7.89
C GLU A 634 -4.89 6.10 -7.86
N VAL A 635 -4.97 4.81 -7.56
CA VAL A 635 -3.85 3.89 -7.66
C VAL A 635 -4.15 3.03 -8.87
N THR A 636 -3.28 3.11 -9.88
CA THR A 636 -3.31 2.16 -10.97
C THR A 636 -2.87 0.80 -10.41
N PHE A 637 -3.83 -0.08 -10.18
CA PHE A 637 -3.53 -1.44 -9.78
C PHE A 637 -2.97 -2.23 -10.94
N MET A 638 -1.86 -2.94 -10.72
CA MET A 638 -1.26 -3.79 -11.75
C MET A 638 -2.07 -5.06 -11.99
N HIS A 639 -2.77 -5.55 -10.98
CA HIS A 639 -3.51 -6.81 -11.03
C HIS A 639 -4.90 -6.68 -10.42
N SER A 640 -5.83 -7.45 -10.97
CA SER A 640 -7.20 -7.59 -10.46
C SER A 640 -7.67 -9.03 -10.58
N VAL A 641 -8.48 -9.49 -9.63
CA VAL A 641 -9.13 -10.79 -9.70
C VAL A 641 -10.45 -10.78 -8.94
N VAL A 642 -11.47 -11.40 -9.53
CA VAL A 642 -12.71 -11.73 -8.82
C VAL A 642 -12.49 -13.05 -8.05
N LEU A 643 -12.71 -13.03 -6.75
CA LEU A 643 -12.46 -14.17 -5.85
C LEU A 643 -13.67 -15.09 -5.68
N ASP A 644 -14.89 -14.54 -5.77
CA ASP A 644 -16.14 -15.28 -5.59
C ASP A 644 -16.86 -15.52 -6.93
N GLN A 645 -17.79 -16.48 -6.95
CA GLN A 645 -18.54 -16.79 -8.18
C GLN A 645 -19.62 -15.75 -8.51
N GLN A 646 -20.03 -14.92 -7.54
CA GLN A 646 -21.08 -13.90 -7.75
C GLN A 646 -20.51 -12.55 -8.20
N GLY A 647 -19.18 -12.39 -8.25
CA GLY A 647 -18.56 -11.11 -8.57
C GLY A 647 -18.64 -10.08 -7.44
N SER A 648 -18.99 -10.51 -6.22
CA SER A 648 -19.13 -9.65 -5.05
C SER A 648 -17.83 -9.43 -4.28
N TYR A 649 -16.74 -10.12 -4.60
CA TYR A 649 -15.43 -9.93 -3.97
C TYR A 649 -14.37 -9.72 -5.04
N VAL A 650 -13.93 -8.48 -5.19
CA VAL A 650 -12.83 -8.10 -6.09
C VAL A 650 -11.58 -7.82 -5.26
N LEU A 651 -10.49 -8.49 -5.61
CA LEU A 651 -9.16 -8.23 -5.07
C LEU A 651 -8.33 -7.53 -6.13
N LEU A 652 -7.78 -6.37 -5.78
CA LEU A 652 -6.85 -5.59 -6.57
C LEU A 652 -5.51 -5.59 -5.86
N TRP A 653 -4.40 -5.69 -6.59
CA TRP A 653 -3.09 -5.57 -5.98
C TRP A 653 -1.99 -5.09 -6.92
N THR A 654 -0.97 -4.51 -6.32
CA THR A 654 0.23 -4.03 -6.99
C THR A 654 1.45 -4.52 -6.22
N PRO A 655 2.23 -5.48 -6.75
CA PRO A 655 3.51 -5.87 -6.15
C PRO A 655 4.50 -4.70 -6.23
N ARG A 656 4.96 -4.20 -5.09
CA ARG A 656 6.07 -3.26 -5.01
C ARG A 656 7.36 -4.02 -4.67
N LYS A 657 8.48 -3.30 -4.61
CA LYS A 657 9.79 -3.91 -4.35
C LYS A 657 9.84 -4.61 -2.98
N GLU A 658 9.18 -4.04 -1.97
CA GLU A 658 9.36 -4.43 -0.57
C GLU A 658 8.05 -4.96 0.06
N ASP A 659 6.90 -4.61 -0.52
CA ASP A 659 5.59 -5.03 -0.05
C ASP A 659 4.58 -5.17 -1.19
N VAL A 660 3.33 -5.48 -0.87
CA VAL A 660 2.21 -5.54 -1.79
C VAL A 660 1.12 -4.61 -1.29
N VAL A 661 0.64 -3.73 -2.19
CA VAL A 661 -0.57 -2.95 -1.92
C VAL A 661 -1.76 -3.76 -2.37
N PHE A 662 -2.70 -3.99 -1.47
CA PHE A 662 -3.97 -4.65 -1.72
C PHE A 662 -5.12 -3.65 -1.61
N GLU A 663 -6.14 -3.86 -2.43
CA GLU A 663 -7.47 -3.30 -2.21
C GLU A 663 -8.51 -4.40 -2.39
N VAL A 664 -9.39 -4.54 -1.41
CA VAL A 664 -10.54 -5.43 -1.47
C VAL A 664 -11.79 -4.58 -1.66
N GLN A 665 -12.55 -4.85 -2.71
CA GLN A 665 -13.85 -4.24 -2.96
C GLN A 665 -14.91 -5.32 -2.84
N VAL A 666 -15.72 -5.26 -1.79
CA VAL A 666 -16.61 -6.37 -1.44
C VAL A 666 -18.05 -5.88 -1.32
N GLY A 667 -18.98 -6.51 -2.03
CA GLY A 667 -20.41 -6.25 -2.05
C GLY A 667 -21.10 -6.61 -0.74
N THR A 668 -20.75 -5.88 0.33
CA THR A 668 -21.25 -6.06 1.69
C THR A 668 -21.18 -4.75 2.47
N THR A 669 -22.02 -4.61 3.49
CA THR A 669 -22.01 -3.49 4.46
C THR A 669 -21.54 -3.96 5.84
N GLY A 670 -20.64 -4.94 5.86
CA GLY A 670 -20.10 -5.52 7.09
C GLY A 670 -18.61 -5.82 6.95
N TYR A 671 -18.08 -6.75 7.76
CA TYR A 671 -16.65 -7.05 7.70
C TYR A 671 -16.24 -7.88 6.48
N VAL A 672 -14.97 -7.67 6.10
CA VAL A 672 -14.25 -8.34 5.03
C VAL A 672 -13.00 -9.01 5.62
N GLY A 673 -12.70 -10.22 5.16
CA GLY A 673 -11.46 -10.93 5.46
C GLY A 673 -10.73 -11.34 4.19
N LEU A 674 -9.42 -11.15 4.16
CA LEU A 674 -8.48 -11.66 3.17
C LEU A 674 -7.39 -12.42 3.94
N GLY A 675 -6.93 -13.57 3.45
CA GLY A 675 -5.84 -14.26 4.11
C GLY A 675 -4.99 -15.10 3.17
N PHE A 676 -3.82 -15.51 3.65
CA PHE A 676 -2.81 -16.25 2.93
C PHE A 676 -2.55 -17.57 3.64
N SER A 677 -2.81 -18.67 2.95
CA SER A 677 -2.83 -20.00 3.56
C SER A 677 -1.80 -20.95 2.96
N PRO A 678 -1.13 -21.77 3.78
CA PRO A 678 -0.31 -22.88 3.29
C PRO A 678 -1.14 -23.94 2.55
N THR A 679 -2.40 -24.15 2.97
CA THR A 679 -3.24 -25.27 2.50
C THR A 679 -4.51 -24.84 1.77
N GLY A 680 -4.81 -23.53 1.73
CA GLY A 680 -6.12 -23.01 1.32
C GLY A 680 -7.21 -23.13 2.40
N GLY A 681 -6.87 -23.66 3.59
CA GLY A 681 -7.73 -23.69 4.78
C GLY A 681 -7.33 -22.65 5.83
N MET A 682 -8.09 -22.55 6.92
CA MET A 682 -7.80 -21.57 7.99
C MET A 682 -6.56 -21.91 8.81
N LYS A 683 -6.28 -23.19 9.04
CA LYS A 683 -5.15 -23.58 9.90
C LYS A 683 -3.81 -23.13 9.30
N GLY A 684 -3.06 -22.35 10.08
CA GLY A 684 -1.79 -21.73 9.71
C GLY A 684 -1.92 -20.58 8.71
N ALA A 685 -3.12 -19.99 8.58
CA ALA A 685 -3.33 -18.86 7.70
C ALA A 685 -3.11 -17.54 8.45
N ASP A 686 -2.43 -16.64 7.76
CA ASP A 686 -2.34 -15.20 8.00
C ASP A 686 -3.62 -14.56 7.41
N ILE A 687 -4.29 -13.70 8.17
CA ILE A 687 -5.63 -13.19 7.90
C ILE A 687 -5.71 -11.71 8.28
N ILE A 688 -5.94 -10.90 7.26
CA ILE A 688 -6.32 -9.51 7.37
C ILE A 688 -7.85 -9.42 7.46
N LEU A 689 -8.35 -8.83 8.54
CA LEU A 689 -9.79 -8.65 8.76
C LEU A 689 -10.10 -7.18 9.03
N GLY A 690 -11.04 -6.61 8.29
CA GLY A 690 -11.41 -5.20 8.46
C GLY A 690 -12.86 -4.88 8.13
N TRP A 691 -13.30 -3.70 8.55
CA TRP A 691 -14.64 -3.16 8.32
C TRP A 691 -14.61 -1.64 8.45
N VAL A 692 -15.72 -0.97 8.11
CA VAL A 692 -15.90 0.46 8.36
C VAL A 692 -17.09 0.60 9.27
N ASP A 693 -16.91 1.28 10.40
CA ASP A 693 -17.98 1.41 11.38
C ASP A 693 -19.00 2.50 11.01
N THR A 694 -20.01 2.66 11.85
CA THR A 694 -21.08 3.66 11.62
C THR A 694 -20.61 5.12 11.68
N SER A 695 -19.42 5.39 12.21
CA SER A 695 -18.81 6.72 12.23
C SER A 695 -17.98 7.03 10.99
N GLY A 696 -17.74 6.01 10.14
CA GLY A 696 -16.83 6.09 9.00
C GLY A 696 -15.38 5.73 9.36
N GLU A 697 -15.10 5.31 10.59
CA GLU A 697 -13.77 4.85 10.98
C GLU A 697 -13.48 3.47 10.39
N VAL A 698 -12.30 3.33 9.79
CA VAL A 698 -11.86 2.10 9.13
C VAL A 698 -11.05 1.26 10.12
N PHE A 699 -11.52 0.06 10.39
CA PHE A 699 -10.84 -0.92 11.23
C PHE A 699 -10.15 -1.95 10.34
N LEU A 700 -8.89 -2.25 10.65
CA LEU A 700 -8.11 -3.28 9.98
C LEU A 700 -7.24 -3.97 11.02
N HIS A 701 -7.32 -5.30 11.06
CA HIS A 701 -6.57 -6.13 11.99
C HIS A 701 -5.79 -7.17 11.23
N ASP A 702 -4.54 -7.31 11.62
CA ASP A 702 -3.72 -8.46 11.30
C ASP A 702 -3.98 -9.59 12.29
N ARG A 703 -4.14 -10.82 11.77
CA ARG A 703 -4.60 -11.97 12.56
C ARG A 703 -4.01 -13.24 11.99
N HIS A 704 -3.92 -14.27 12.82
CA HIS A 704 -3.61 -15.63 12.36
C HIS A 704 -4.63 -16.65 12.89
N ALA A 705 -4.67 -17.81 12.24
CA ALA A 705 -5.56 -18.90 12.59
C ALA A 705 -4.82 -20.20 12.89
N GLU A 706 -4.89 -20.69 14.13
CA GLU A 706 -4.33 -21.99 14.53
C GLU A 706 -5.19 -23.20 14.10
N GLY A 707 -6.43 -22.95 13.66
CA GLY A 707 -7.41 -23.98 13.34
C GLY A 707 -8.69 -23.41 12.74
N ASN A 708 -9.75 -24.23 12.73
CA ASN A 708 -11.07 -23.84 12.23
C ASN A 708 -11.89 -23.10 13.31
N SER A 709 -11.32 -22.05 13.90
CA SER A 709 -11.92 -21.20 14.93
C SER A 709 -11.79 -19.72 14.53
N ALA A 710 -12.35 -18.81 15.33
CA ALA A 710 -12.16 -17.38 15.09
C ALA A 710 -10.65 -17.05 15.07
N PRO A 711 -10.17 -16.26 14.09
CA PRO A 711 -8.77 -15.90 13.99
C PRO A 711 -8.38 -14.96 15.13
N MET A 712 -7.21 -15.22 15.71
CA MET A 712 -6.68 -14.49 16.85
C MET A 712 -5.94 -13.26 16.36
N LEU A 713 -6.04 -12.15 17.10
CA LEU A 713 -5.21 -10.98 16.84
C LEU A 713 -3.75 -11.38 16.86
N ASP A 714 -3.03 -10.88 15.88
CA ASP A 714 -1.60 -11.13 15.77
C ASP A 714 -0.80 -10.28 16.76
N GLN A 715 0.34 -10.78 17.24
CA GLN A 715 1.16 -10.04 18.20
C GLN A 715 1.92 -8.90 17.51
N SER A 716 2.38 -9.15 16.28
CA SER A 716 2.80 -8.12 15.34
C SER A 716 1.59 -7.63 14.56
N GLN A 717 1.61 -6.41 14.02
CA GLN A 717 0.56 -5.93 13.11
C GLN A 717 1.24 -5.41 11.86
N ASP A 718 1.49 -6.31 10.92
CA ASP A 718 2.40 -6.10 9.80
C ASP A 718 1.70 -5.45 8.59
N VAL A 719 0.39 -5.25 8.71
CA VAL A 719 -0.47 -4.67 7.67
C VAL A 719 -0.73 -3.19 7.94
N LYS A 720 -0.34 -2.36 6.99
CA LYS A 720 -0.56 -0.90 7.04
C LYS A 720 -1.85 -0.52 6.32
N LEU A 721 -2.82 0.02 7.06
CA LEU A 721 -4.03 0.61 6.48
C LEU A 721 -3.65 1.85 5.64
N LEU A 722 -4.08 1.87 4.38
CA LEU A 722 -3.91 3.01 3.46
C LEU A 722 -5.21 3.80 3.28
N GLY A 723 -6.34 3.20 3.64
CA GLY A 723 -7.65 3.82 3.66
C GLY A 723 -8.75 2.79 3.41
N GLY A 724 -10.00 3.21 3.57
CA GLY A 724 -11.15 2.38 3.27
C GLY A 724 -12.43 3.19 3.41
N TYR A 725 -13.49 2.72 2.81
CA TYR A 725 -14.81 3.32 2.95
C TYR A 725 -15.88 2.25 2.81
N GLN A 726 -17.06 2.54 3.32
CA GLN A 726 -18.25 1.73 3.09
C GLN A 726 -19.34 2.61 2.50
N ASN A 727 -20.00 2.11 1.46
CA ASN A 727 -21.20 2.71 0.88
C ASN A 727 -22.39 1.76 1.05
N ASP A 728 -23.57 2.14 0.53
CA ASP A 728 -24.81 1.37 0.64
C ASP A 728 -24.72 -0.09 0.15
N THR A 729 -23.70 -0.42 -0.64
CA THR A 729 -23.57 -1.72 -1.31
C THR A 729 -22.24 -2.41 -1.07
N HIS A 730 -21.18 -1.69 -0.73
CA HIS A 730 -19.81 -2.21 -0.70
C HIS A 730 -19.01 -1.69 0.49
N THR A 731 -18.11 -2.54 0.97
CA THR A 731 -17.01 -2.20 1.86
C THR A 731 -15.73 -2.31 1.05
N VAL A 732 -14.95 -1.24 1.04
CA VAL A 732 -13.68 -1.13 0.33
C VAL A 732 -12.58 -0.88 1.34
N LEU A 733 -11.55 -1.71 1.35
CA LEU A 733 -10.39 -1.55 2.23
C LEU A 733 -9.12 -1.61 1.38
N ARG A 734 -8.21 -0.67 1.58
CA ARG A 734 -6.89 -0.63 0.95
C ARG A 734 -5.80 -0.61 2.02
N PHE A 735 -4.84 -1.50 1.86
CA PHE A 735 -3.75 -1.67 2.80
C PHE A 735 -2.49 -2.17 2.08
N SER A 736 -1.35 -2.05 2.74
CA SER A 736 -0.10 -2.68 2.27
C SER A 736 0.40 -3.71 3.27
N ARG A 737 0.98 -4.79 2.75
CA ARG A 737 1.58 -5.87 3.54
C ARG A 737 2.96 -6.24 2.97
N PRO A 738 4.03 -6.30 3.79
CA PRO A 738 5.37 -6.73 3.37
C PRO A 738 5.37 -8.10 2.66
N TRP A 739 6.36 -8.36 1.80
CA TRP A 739 6.55 -9.71 1.24
C TRP A 739 6.89 -10.73 2.32
N ASP A 740 7.77 -10.34 3.23
CA ASP A 740 8.22 -11.09 4.39
C ASP A 740 8.07 -10.16 5.60
N THR A 741 7.21 -10.53 6.55
CA THR A 741 6.90 -9.74 7.74
C THR A 741 7.89 -10.01 8.87
N CYS A 742 8.80 -10.98 8.70
CA CYS A 742 9.69 -11.48 9.74
C CYS A 742 8.98 -12.12 10.96
N ASP A 743 7.65 -12.25 10.95
CA ASP A 743 6.89 -13.09 11.87
C ASP A 743 6.70 -14.51 11.30
N GLY A 744 7.75 -15.31 11.36
CA GLY A 744 7.70 -16.68 10.82
C GLY A 744 6.80 -17.67 11.60
N GLU A 745 6.26 -17.29 12.76
CA GLU A 745 5.38 -18.16 13.56
C GLU A 745 3.90 -17.93 13.25
N GLN A 746 3.51 -16.67 13.02
CA GLN A 746 2.11 -16.28 12.85
C GLN A 746 1.77 -15.94 11.39
N ASP A 747 2.75 -15.44 10.62
CA ASP A 747 2.53 -14.93 9.26
C ASP A 747 3.00 -15.84 8.12
N TYR A 748 2.37 -15.58 6.96
CA TYR A 748 2.69 -16.27 5.73
C TYR A 748 3.69 -15.48 4.88
N VAL A 749 4.90 -16.00 4.67
CA VAL A 749 5.86 -15.35 3.75
C VAL A 749 5.35 -15.37 2.30
N LEU A 750 5.05 -14.21 1.74
CA LEU A 750 4.67 -14.03 0.34
C LEU A 750 5.90 -14.04 -0.56
N SER A 751 5.73 -14.53 -1.78
CA SER A 751 6.81 -14.61 -2.76
C SER A 751 6.24 -14.68 -4.18
N ASP A 752 7.09 -14.96 -5.16
CA ASP A 752 6.65 -15.32 -6.52
C ASP A 752 6.13 -16.77 -6.59
N ASP A 753 6.18 -17.57 -5.53
CA ASP A 753 5.59 -18.92 -5.50
C ASP A 753 4.05 -18.86 -5.48
N THR A 754 3.37 -19.98 -5.72
CA THR A 754 1.90 -20.03 -5.62
C THR A 754 1.43 -19.62 -4.22
N VAL A 755 0.51 -18.67 -4.15
CA VAL A 755 -0.14 -18.25 -2.89
C VAL A 755 -1.61 -18.67 -2.90
N ARG A 756 -2.02 -19.45 -1.90
CA ARG A 756 -3.44 -19.82 -1.72
C ARG A 756 -4.12 -18.74 -0.89
N VAL A 757 -4.81 -17.83 -1.58
CA VAL A 757 -5.60 -16.79 -0.93
C VAL A 757 -6.90 -17.39 -0.42
N ILE A 758 -7.23 -17.12 0.83
CA ILE A 758 -8.54 -17.37 1.42
C ILE A 758 -9.27 -16.05 1.60
N TRP A 759 -10.58 -16.06 1.47
CA TRP A 759 -11.39 -14.85 1.58
C TRP A 759 -12.69 -15.14 2.31
N SER A 760 -13.22 -14.13 2.99
CA SER A 760 -14.52 -14.20 3.65
C SER A 760 -15.16 -12.83 3.78
N TYR A 761 -16.48 -12.78 3.96
CA TYR A 761 -17.17 -11.55 4.31
C TYR A 761 -18.51 -11.81 5.01
N SER A 762 -19.00 -10.81 5.73
CA SER A 762 -20.32 -10.81 6.37
C SER A 762 -21.04 -9.50 6.16
N ASN A 763 -22.38 -9.53 6.11
CA ASN A 763 -23.23 -8.34 5.99
C ASN A 763 -23.43 -7.58 7.30
N ARG A 764 -22.63 -7.87 8.34
CA ARG A 764 -22.68 -7.20 9.65
C ARG A 764 -21.27 -6.97 10.16
N ASP A 765 -21.05 -5.82 10.78
CA ASP A 765 -19.81 -5.51 11.47
C ASP A 765 -19.67 -6.28 12.79
N PRO A 766 -18.45 -6.56 13.24
CA PRO A 766 -18.20 -7.13 14.55
C PRO A 766 -18.62 -6.17 15.65
N THR A 767 -19.02 -6.70 16.81
CA THR A 767 -19.40 -5.87 17.97
C THR A 767 -18.21 -5.40 18.81
N SER A 768 -17.06 -6.06 18.67
CA SER A 768 -15.78 -5.67 19.25
C SER A 768 -14.64 -6.45 18.56
N GLU A 769 -13.39 -6.03 18.78
CA GLU A 769 -12.19 -6.71 18.29
C GLU A 769 -12.10 -8.18 18.68
N THR A 770 -12.66 -8.55 19.84
CA THR A 770 -12.61 -9.91 20.38
C THR A 770 -13.83 -10.76 20.04
N ASN A 771 -14.91 -10.16 19.54
CA ASN A 771 -16.18 -10.83 19.31
C ASN A 771 -16.54 -10.86 17.82
N LEU A 772 -15.85 -11.72 17.08
CA LEU A 772 -16.11 -11.99 15.66
C LEU A 772 -17.23 -13.02 15.50
N HIS A 773 -18.33 -12.64 14.85
CA HIS A 773 -19.35 -13.60 14.41
C HIS A 773 -18.93 -14.33 13.13
N TYR A 774 -19.57 -15.47 12.87
CA TYR A 774 -19.30 -16.28 11.68
C TYR A 774 -19.64 -15.55 10.38
N HIS A 775 -18.77 -15.63 9.38
CA HIS A 775 -18.92 -15.00 8.07
C HIS A 775 -20.08 -15.62 7.26
N ASP A 776 -20.69 -14.85 6.35
CA ASP A 776 -21.80 -15.33 5.51
C ASP A 776 -21.32 -16.09 4.27
N ARG A 777 -20.13 -15.72 3.77
CA ARG A 777 -19.50 -16.29 2.58
C ARG A 777 -17.99 -16.45 2.80
N ARG A 778 -17.42 -17.45 2.15
CA ARG A 778 -15.97 -17.70 2.11
C ARG A 778 -15.56 -18.50 0.88
N GLY A 779 -14.27 -18.49 0.57
CA GLY A 779 -13.68 -19.34 -0.46
C GLY A 779 -12.15 -19.33 -0.43
N THR A 780 -11.55 -20.01 -1.39
CA THR A 780 -10.10 -20.02 -1.61
C THR A 780 -9.81 -19.95 -3.11
N LYS A 781 -8.69 -19.31 -3.46
CA LYS A 781 -8.20 -19.20 -4.83
C LYS A 781 -6.67 -19.08 -4.82
N SER A 782 -6.01 -19.84 -5.67
CA SER A 782 -4.55 -19.78 -5.82
C SER A 782 -4.16 -18.72 -6.85
N LEU A 783 -3.14 -17.92 -6.53
CA LEU A 783 -2.69 -16.77 -7.32
C LEU A 783 -1.16 -16.68 -7.33
N PHE A 784 -0.62 -16.06 -8.38
CA PHE A 784 0.73 -15.48 -8.35
C PHE A 784 0.65 -13.99 -8.03
N LEU A 785 1.26 -13.56 -6.94
CA LEU A 785 1.17 -12.17 -6.50
C LEU A 785 2.23 -11.24 -7.11
N GLN A 786 3.43 -11.76 -7.44
CA GLN A 786 4.53 -10.98 -8.06
C GLN A 786 4.53 -11.00 -9.58
N SER A 787 4.03 -12.08 -10.17
CA SER A 787 4.00 -12.29 -11.61
C SER A 787 2.81 -11.56 -12.24
N PRO A 788 2.98 -11.00 -13.45
CA PRO A 788 1.88 -10.37 -14.16
C PRO A 788 0.75 -11.38 -14.38
N GLN A 789 -0.47 -11.01 -13.97
CA GLN A 789 -1.67 -11.78 -14.29
C GLN A 789 -1.99 -11.67 -15.78
N PHE A 790 -2.61 -12.71 -16.33
CA PHE A 790 -3.05 -12.70 -17.71
C PHE A 790 -4.20 -11.71 -17.88
N GLU A 791 -3.99 -10.68 -18.69
CA GLU A 791 -5.03 -9.80 -19.18
C GLU A 791 -5.15 -9.96 -20.68
N MET A 792 -6.39 -10.12 -21.15
CA MET A 792 -6.66 -10.27 -22.57
C MET A 792 -6.59 -8.89 -23.26
N PRO A 793 -5.61 -8.63 -24.15
CA PRO A 793 -5.49 -7.33 -24.77
C PRO A 793 -6.57 -7.13 -25.84
N GLU A 794 -6.92 -5.87 -26.11
CA GLU A 794 -7.75 -5.54 -27.26
C GLU A 794 -7.02 -5.92 -28.55
N MET A 795 -7.65 -6.80 -29.34
CA MET A 795 -7.06 -7.32 -30.56
C MET A 795 -7.33 -6.39 -31.75
N GLY A 796 -6.28 -6.10 -32.52
CA GLY A 796 -6.38 -5.37 -33.78
C GLY A 796 -7.21 -6.13 -34.83
N PRO A 797 -7.73 -5.44 -35.85
CA PRO A 797 -8.55 -6.05 -36.90
C PRO A 797 -7.79 -7.06 -37.78
N ASP A 798 -6.46 -7.09 -37.71
CA ASP A 798 -5.60 -8.05 -38.40
C ASP A 798 -5.49 -9.40 -37.69
N VAL A 799 -5.87 -9.48 -36.41
CA VAL A 799 -5.81 -10.70 -35.62
C VAL A 799 -7.03 -11.58 -35.93
N LYS A 800 -6.75 -12.81 -36.35
CA LYS A 800 -7.74 -13.86 -36.59
C LYS A 800 -7.76 -14.82 -35.39
N THR A 801 -8.92 -15.42 -35.16
CA THR A 801 -9.12 -16.43 -34.10
C THR A 801 -9.48 -17.77 -34.69
N TRP A 802 -9.14 -18.84 -33.96
CA TRP A 802 -9.56 -20.19 -34.32
C TRP A 802 -9.74 -21.03 -33.05
N GLU A 803 -10.91 -21.65 -32.91
CA GLU A 803 -11.28 -22.53 -31.80
C GLU A 803 -11.10 -24.00 -32.17
N PHE A 804 -10.48 -24.76 -31.27
CA PHE A 804 -10.31 -26.20 -31.32
C PHE A 804 -11.03 -26.80 -30.13
N LEU A 805 -12.10 -27.56 -30.38
CA LEU A 805 -12.97 -28.09 -29.35
C LEU A 805 -13.02 -29.61 -29.43
N SER A 806 -13.00 -30.27 -28.27
CA SER A 806 -13.21 -31.71 -28.15
C SER A 806 -14.58 -32.10 -28.73
N PRO A 807 -14.70 -33.25 -29.41
CA PRO A 807 -15.93 -33.60 -30.10
C PRO A 807 -16.90 -34.35 -29.20
N ASN A 808 -17.44 -33.69 -28.17
CA ASN A 808 -18.38 -34.28 -27.20
C ASN A 808 -17.88 -35.61 -26.60
N VAL A 809 -16.67 -35.59 -26.03
CA VAL A 809 -16.02 -36.76 -25.45
C VAL A 809 -16.80 -37.22 -24.22
N SER A 810 -17.21 -38.49 -24.21
CA SER A 810 -17.92 -39.08 -23.08
C SER A 810 -16.91 -39.73 -22.13
N LEU A 811 -16.90 -39.29 -20.87
CA LEU A 811 -15.94 -39.79 -19.90
C LEU A 811 -16.38 -41.17 -19.37
N PRO A 812 -15.42 -42.11 -19.22
CA PRO A 812 -15.67 -43.42 -18.63
C PRO A 812 -16.01 -43.28 -17.14
N ASN A 813 -16.71 -44.30 -16.62
CA ASN A 813 -17.14 -44.39 -15.22
C ASN A 813 -16.54 -45.60 -14.49
N ASP A 814 -15.61 -46.30 -15.12
CA ASP A 814 -14.94 -47.50 -14.63
C ASP A 814 -13.45 -47.27 -14.36
N PHE A 815 -12.89 -46.15 -14.82
CA PHE A 815 -11.55 -45.65 -14.46
C PHE A 815 -11.51 -44.13 -14.44
N ASP A 816 -10.50 -43.57 -13.79
CA ASP A 816 -10.45 -42.15 -13.43
C ASP A 816 -9.71 -41.24 -14.43
N THR A 817 -8.99 -41.79 -15.39
CA THR A 817 -8.07 -41.02 -16.23
C THR A 817 -8.29 -41.30 -17.72
N LEU A 818 -8.60 -40.27 -18.52
CA LEU A 818 -8.76 -40.40 -19.98
C LEU A 818 -7.93 -39.34 -20.71
N TYR A 819 -7.08 -39.76 -21.65
CA TYR A 819 -6.40 -38.88 -22.60
C TYR A 819 -7.05 -39.03 -23.97
N TRP A 820 -7.53 -37.94 -24.56
CA TRP A 820 -8.24 -37.95 -25.84
C TRP A 820 -7.52 -37.14 -26.90
N CYS A 821 -7.22 -37.75 -28.05
CA CYS A 821 -6.44 -37.17 -29.13
C CYS A 821 -7.32 -36.91 -30.35
N LYS A 822 -7.28 -35.69 -30.89
CA LYS A 822 -7.96 -35.33 -32.15
C LYS A 822 -7.08 -34.48 -33.05
N ILE A 823 -7.11 -34.79 -34.35
CA ILE A 823 -6.40 -34.05 -35.40
C ILE A 823 -7.25 -32.89 -35.92
N TYR A 824 -6.60 -31.76 -36.17
CA TYR A 824 -7.17 -30.56 -36.77
C TYR A 824 -6.25 -30.05 -37.87
N LYS A 825 -6.84 -29.42 -38.89
CA LYS A 825 -6.11 -28.79 -40.01
C LYS A 825 -6.32 -27.29 -40.01
N MET A 826 -5.25 -26.54 -40.24
CA MET A 826 -5.34 -25.09 -40.34
C MET A 826 -6.16 -24.58 -41.53
N PRO A 827 -6.86 -23.44 -41.36
CA PRO A 827 -7.39 -22.71 -42.50
C PRO A 827 -6.28 -22.48 -43.53
N PRO A 828 -6.56 -22.61 -44.84
CA PRO A 828 -5.56 -22.40 -45.88
C PRO A 828 -4.96 -20.99 -45.78
N THR A 829 -3.63 -20.89 -45.77
CA THR A 829 -2.90 -19.61 -45.76
C THR A 829 -1.98 -19.55 -46.98
N THR A 830 -1.93 -18.38 -47.64
CA THR A 830 -1.03 -18.11 -48.77
C THR A 830 0.26 -17.40 -48.34
N THR A 831 0.28 -16.88 -47.12
CA THR A 831 1.37 -16.11 -46.51
C THR A 831 1.69 -16.66 -45.13
N LYS A 832 2.91 -16.39 -44.64
CA LYS A 832 3.30 -16.76 -43.27
C LYS A 832 2.42 -16.02 -42.26
N HIS A 833 1.96 -16.75 -41.25
CA HIS A 833 1.26 -16.20 -40.08
C HIS A 833 2.00 -16.62 -38.81
N HIS A 834 1.86 -15.82 -37.75
CA HIS A 834 2.29 -16.18 -36.40
C HIS A 834 1.09 -16.38 -35.48
N ILE A 835 1.07 -17.46 -34.70
CA ILE A 835 0.26 -17.55 -33.47
C ILE A 835 0.91 -16.62 -32.46
N ILE A 836 0.10 -15.75 -31.88
CA ILE A 836 0.51 -14.70 -30.96
C ILE A 836 -0.03 -14.90 -29.54
N GLY A 837 -0.92 -15.87 -29.34
CA GLY A 837 -1.40 -16.28 -28.02
C GLY A 837 -2.54 -17.29 -28.11
N PHE A 838 -3.04 -17.72 -26.96
CA PHE A 838 -4.20 -18.61 -26.84
C PHE A 838 -4.95 -18.41 -25.51
N VAL A 839 -6.21 -18.85 -25.45
CA VAL A 839 -6.99 -18.97 -24.22
C VAL A 839 -7.70 -20.33 -24.16
N PRO A 840 -7.90 -20.93 -22.98
CA PRO A 840 -8.72 -22.14 -22.85
C PRO A 840 -10.20 -21.84 -23.11
N VAL A 841 -10.91 -22.82 -23.65
CA VAL A 841 -12.37 -22.80 -23.82
C VAL A 841 -12.92 -24.00 -23.07
N VAL A 842 -13.21 -23.80 -21.77
CA VAL A 842 -13.65 -24.88 -20.87
C VAL A 842 -15.12 -24.71 -20.52
N GLU A 843 -15.91 -25.78 -20.65
CA GLU A 843 -17.30 -25.79 -20.21
C GLU A 843 -17.38 -25.72 -18.68
N GLU A 844 -18.07 -24.71 -18.14
CA GLU A 844 -18.14 -24.46 -16.69
C GLU A 844 -18.61 -25.68 -15.88
N LYS A 845 -19.61 -26.43 -16.39
CA LYS A 845 -20.12 -27.66 -15.77
C LYS A 845 -19.09 -28.80 -15.67
N ASN A 846 -18.03 -28.76 -16.48
CA ASN A 846 -17.01 -29.79 -16.60
C ASN A 846 -15.62 -29.27 -16.18
N ALA A 847 -15.51 -28.06 -15.64
CA ALA A 847 -14.23 -27.44 -15.33
C ALA A 847 -13.36 -28.26 -14.36
N GLU A 848 -13.98 -29.05 -13.48
CA GLU A 848 -13.27 -29.95 -12.56
C GLU A 848 -12.70 -31.21 -13.25
N HIS A 849 -13.12 -31.50 -14.48
CA HIS A 849 -12.73 -32.70 -15.22
C HIS A 849 -11.64 -32.44 -16.25
N VAL A 850 -11.49 -31.22 -16.76
CA VAL A 850 -10.47 -30.88 -17.77
C VAL A 850 -9.20 -30.46 -17.05
N HIS A 851 -8.24 -31.39 -16.92
CA HIS A 851 -7.03 -31.16 -16.14
C HIS A 851 -5.92 -30.46 -16.93
N HIS A 852 -5.64 -30.88 -18.17
CA HIS A 852 -4.72 -30.18 -19.07
C HIS A 852 -5.02 -30.46 -20.53
N ILE A 853 -4.56 -29.57 -21.41
CA ILE A 853 -4.67 -29.66 -22.87
C ILE A 853 -3.28 -29.40 -23.46
N LEU A 854 -2.79 -30.35 -24.24
CA LEU A 854 -1.58 -30.21 -25.03
C LEU A 854 -1.95 -30.11 -26.51
N PHE A 855 -1.39 -29.13 -27.20
CA PHE A 855 -1.57 -28.95 -28.63
C PHE A 855 -0.24 -29.20 -29.34
N TYR A 856 -0.19 -30.23 -30.17
CA TYR A 856 1.02 -30.67 -30.84
C TYR A 856 1.04 -30.26 -32.30
N GLU A 857 2.21 -29.90 -32.80
CA GLU A 857 2.48 -29.84 -34.23
C GLU A 857 2.73 -31.25 -34.78
N CYS A 858 2.09 -31.54 -35.91
CA CYS A 858 2.30 -32.76 -36.66
C CYS A 858 3.23 -32.51 -37.85
N HIS A 859 4.33 -33.28 -37.92
CA HIS A 859 5.33 -33.17 -38.98
C HIS A 859 5.53 -34.52 -39.66
N ALA A 860 5.16 -34.62 -40.94
CA ALA A 860 5.37 -35.81 -41.76
C ALA A 860 5.82 -35.43 -43.19
N PRO A 861 6.59 -36.27 -43.89
CA PRO A 861 6.98 -36.02 -45.29
C PRO A 861 5.80 -35.92 -46.27
N ASP A 862 4.64 -36.51 -45.94
CA ASP A 862 3.40 -36.44 -46.73
C ASP A 862 2.20 -36.26 -45.77
N SER A 863 2.14 -35.08 -45.14
CA SER A 863 1.16 -34.77 -44.10
C SER A 863 -0.30 -34.84 -44.58
N ASP A 864 -0.59 -34.36 -45.80
CA ASP A 864 -1.96 -34.36 -46.33
C ASP A 864 -2.51 -35.81 -46.42
N THR A 865 -1.74 -36.73 -47.02
CA THR A 865 -2.16 -38.15 -47.15
C THR A 865 -2.33 -38.81 -45.79
N LEU A 866 -1.49 -38.46 -44.81
CA LEU A 866 -1.46 -39.11 -43.51
C LEU A 866 -2.59 -38.62 -42.58
N PHE A 867 -2.90 -37.32 -42.60
CA PHE A 867 -3.75 -36.67 -41.61
C PHE A 867 -5.15 -36.26 -42.10
N GLU A 868 -5.38 -36.03 -43.41
CA GLU A 868 -6.71 -35.66 -43.94
C GLU A 868 -7.83 -36.61 -43.49
N GLN A 869 -7.55 -37.92 -43.53
CA GLN A 869 -8.52 -38.95 -43.17
C GLN A 869 -9.03 -38.84 -41.71
N HIS A 870 -8.28 -38.17 -40.83
CA HIS A 870 -8.59 -38.07 -39.41
C HIS A 870 -9.38 -36.81 -39.03
N LEU A 871 -9.63 -35.88 -39.97
CA LEU A 871 -10.30 -34.61 -39.69
C LEU A 871 -11.80 -34.78 -39.36
N GLU A 872 -12.47 -35.70 -40.05
CA GLU A 872 -13.90 -36.00 -39.85
C GLU A 872 -14.13 -37.03 -38.73
N GLU A 873 -13.07 -37.60 -38.17
CA GLU A 873 -13.17 -38.57 -37.07
C GLU A 873 -13.43 -37.86 -35.72
N GLN A 874 -14.00 -38.62 -34.78
CA GLN A 874 -14.21 -38.14 -33.40
C GLN A 874 -12.90 -38.14 -32.58
N GLY A 875 -11.78 -38.57 -33.16
CA GLY A 875 -10.54 -38.79 -32.45
C GLY A 875 -10.43 -40.19 -31.85
N ALA A 876 -9.42 -40.39 -31.01
CA ALA A 876 -9.13 -41.67 -30.37
C ALA A 876 -8.50 -41.47 -28.99
N GLN A 877 -8.61 -42.49 -28.13
CA GLN A 877 -7.90 -42.50 -26.85
C GLN A 877 -6.37 -42.54 -27.09
N CYS A 878 -5.66 -41.55 -26.54
CA CYS A 878 -4.20 -41.44 -26.62
C CYS A 878 -3.51 -42.58 -25.86
N HIS A 879 -2.23 -42.82 -26.18
CA HIS A 879 -1.36 -43.79 -25.48
C HIS A 879 -1.85 -45.26 -25.46
N THR A 880 -2.87 -45.59 -26.26
CA THR A 880 -3.38 -46.97 -26.39
C THR A 880 -2.93 -47.61 -27.71
N PRO A 881 -2.92 -48.96 -27.81
CA PRO A 881 -2.70 -49.65 -29.07
C PRO A 881 -3.73 -49.33 -30.17
N ASN A 882 -4.87 -48.74 -29.79
CA ASN A 882 -5.94 -48.35 -30.70
C ASN A 882 -5.75 -46.93 -31.27
N MET A 883 -4.78 -46.16 -30.78
CA MET A 883 -4.43 -44.85 -31.34
C MET A 883 -3.89 -45.02 -32.77
N PRO A 884 -4.37 -44.26 -33.76
CA PRO A 884 -3.86 -44.32 -35.13
C PRO A 884 -2.35 -44.13 -35.18
N SER A 885 -1.65 -44.94 -35.98
CA SER A 885 -0.18 -44.89 -36.04
C SER A 885 0.34 -43.56 -36.61
N SER A 886 -0.45 -42.89 -37.44
CA SER A 886 -0.20 -41.55 -37.98
C SER A 886 0.02 -40.50 -36.88
N PHE A 887 -0.66 -40.61 -35.74
CA PHE A 887 -0.57 -39.63 -34.65
C PHE A 887 0.82 -39.60 -34.00
N ASN A 888 1.63 -40.66 -34.16
CA ASN A 888 3.02 -40.68 -33.65
C ASN A 888 3.94 -39.65 -34.33
N HIS A 889 3.49 -39.02 -35.42
CA HIS A 889 4.17 -37.91 -36.08
C HIS A 889 3.87 -36.54 -35.46
N CYS A 890 3.04 -36.49 -34.41
CA CYS A 890 2.69 -35.28 -33.67
C CYS A 890 3.37 -35.34 -32.29
N GLN A 891 4.61 -34.84 -32.21
CA GLN A 891 5.43 -34.94 -30.98
C GLN A 891 5.85 -33.59 -30.40
N SER A 892 5.74 -32.51 -31.18
CA SER A 892 6.20 -31.20 -30.77
C SER A 892 5.08 -30.43 -30.11
N VAL A 893 5.17 -30.18 -28.81
CA VAL A 893 4.21 -29.33 -28.11
C VAL A 893 4.32 -27.90 -28.63
N LEU A 894 3.19 -27.32 -29.00
CA LEU A 894 3.02 -25.92 -29.41
C LEU A 894 2.36 -25.09 -28.32
N ILE A 895 1.39 -25.68 -27.61
CA ILE A 895 0.67 -25.07 -26.50
C ILE A 895 0.56 -26.12 -25.41
N ALA A 896 0.86 -25.71 -24.18
CA ALA A 896 0.61 -26.50 -22.98
C ALA A 896 -0.26 -25.66 -22.04
N TRP A 897 -1.48 -26.13 -21.79
CA TRP A 897 -2.40 -25.51 -20.83
C TRP A 897 -2.74 -26.51 -19.74
N ALA A 898 -2.83 -26.06 -18.49
CA ALA A 898 -3.25 -26.86 -17.36
C ALA A 898 -4.24 -26.09 -16.46
N ILE A 899 -4.91 -26.83 -15.58
CA ILE A 899 -5.94 -26.31 -14.69
C ILE A 899 -5.44 -25.09 -13.90
N GLY A 900 -6.30 -24.07 -13.79
CA GLY A 900 -5.97 -22.79 -13.16
C GLY A 900 -5.31 -21.75 -14.08
N GLY A 901 -4.79 -22.14 -15.24
CA GLY A 901 -4.28 -21.21 -16.24
C GLY A 901 -5.39 -20.50 -17.02
N GLN A 902 -5.23 -19.20 -17.31
CA GLN A 902 -6.24 -18.40 -18.05
C GLN A 902 -5.94 -18.22 -19.53
N GLY A 903 -4.79 -18.72 -20.00
CA GLY A 903 -4.28 -18.47 -21.35
C GLY A 903 -3.03 -17.59 -21.31
N GLU A 904 -2.51 -17.29 -22.49
CA GLU A 904 -1.23 -16.61 -22.66
C GLU A 904 -1.22 -15.76 -23.93
N MET A 905 -0.62 -14.59 -23.84
CA MET A 905 -0.23 -13.78 -25.00
C MET A 905 1.30 -13.75 -25.08
N TYR A 906 1.85 -14.08 -26.25
CA TYR A 906 3.29 -14.09 -26.45
C TYR A 906 3.83 -12.65 -26.64
N PRO A 907 5.13 -12.40 -26.35
CA PRO A 907 5.76 -11.09 -26.51
C PRO A 907 5.69 -10.54 -27.93
N GLU A 908 5.58 -9.21 -28.10
CA GLU A 908 5.41 -8.57 -29.42
C GLU A 908 6.48 -8.90 -30.46
N HIS A 909 7.67 -9.33 -30.03
CA HIS A 909 8.78 -9.68 -30.91
C HIS A 909 8.86 -11.17 -31.25
N ALA A 910 8.04 -12.05 -30.65
CA ALA A 910 8.09 -13.51 -30.87
C ALA A 910 6.71 -14.10 -31.17
N GLY A 911 6.60 -15.00 -32.16
CA GLY A 911 5.36 -15.72 -32.44
C GLY A 911 5.61 -17.08 -33.10
N PHE A 912 4.65 -18.00 -32.99
CA PHE A 912 4.84 -19.36 -33.50
C PHE A 912 4.44 -19.44 -34.98
N PRO A 913 5.33 -19.84 -35.89
CA PRO A 913 5.02 -19.92 -37.31
C PRO A 913 3.99 -21.01 -37.60
N ILE A 914 3.10 -20.75 -38.56
CA ILE A 914 2.09 -21.71 -39.04
C ILE A 914 2.34 -22.02 -40.52
N GLY A 915 2.09 -23.27 -40.91
CA GLY A 915 2.26 -23.77 -42.27
C GLY A 915 3.66 -24.36 -42.52
N GLU A 916 3.69 -25.57 -43.09
CA GLU A 916 4.91 -26.34 -43.34
C GLU A 916 5.92 -25.59 -44.22
N GLN A 917 5.44 -24.89 -45.26
CA GLN A 917 6.29 -24.07 -46.13
C GLN A 917 6.93 -22.86 -45.44
N HIS A 918 6.50 -22.54 -44.21
CA HIS A 918 6.98 -21.42 -43.42
C HIS A 918 7.67 -21.84 -42.11
N GLY A 919 7.98 -23.13 -41.94
CA GLY A 919 8.67 -23.67 -40.77
C GLY A 919 7.76 -24.00 -39.58
N GLY A 920 6.44 -23.92 -39.76
CA GLY A 920 5.42 -24.39 -38.80
C GLY A 920 4.80 -25.72 -39.22
N ALA A 921 3.65 -26.08 -38.66
CA ALA A 921 2.84 -27.23 -39.10
C ALA A 921 1.53 -26.80 -39.76
N THR A 922 0.98 -27.67 -40.61
CA THR A 922 -0.36 -27.52 -41.22
C THR A 922 -1.42 -28.30 -40.44
N TYR A 923 -1.01 -29.42 -39.83
CA TYR A 923 -1.85 -30.29 -39.02
C TYR A 923 -1.41 -30.23 -37.56
N PHE A 924 -2.39 -30.31 -36.68
CA PHE A 924 -2.18 -30.25 -35.24
C PHE A 924 -2.97 -31.35 -34.54
N MET A 925 -2.44 -31.84 -33.43
CA MET A 925 -3.13 -32.79 -32.56
C MET A 925 -3.44 -32.13 -31.23
N MET A 926 -4.71 -32.09 -30.84
CA MET A 926 -5.11 -31.70 -29.48
C MET A 926 -5.26 -32.97 -28.64
N GLU A 927 -4.53 -33.00 -27.53
CA GLU A 927 -4.60 -34.03 -26.49
C GLU A 927 -5.21 -33.40 -25.23
N THR A 928 -6.40 -33.85 -24.86
CA THR A 928 -7.08 -33.40 -23.64
C THR A 928 -7.00 -34.50 -22.59
N HIS A 929 -6.46 -34.16 -21.42
CA HIS A 929 -6.46 -35.01 -20.24
C HIS A 929 -7.69 -34.71 -19.37
N TYR A 930 -8.55 -35.70 -19.27
CA TYR A 930 -9.72 -35.72 -18.41
C TYR A 930 -9.44 -36.49 -17.10
N ASP A 931 -9.65 -35.83 -15.96
CA ASP A 931 -9.58 -36.41 -14.62
C ASP A 931 -11.01 -36.62 -14.06
N ASN A 932 -11.34 -37.86 -13.75
CA ASN A 932 -12.63 -38.30 -13.20
C ASN A 932 -12.42 -39.18 -11.96
N PRO A 933 -11.77 -38.69 -10.90
CA PRO A 933 -11.38 -39.49 -9.74
C PRO A 933 -12.57 -40.05 -8.96
N ASN A 934 -13.73 -39.42 -9.11
CA ASN A 934 -15.00 -39.81 -8.49
C ASN A 934 -15.88 -40.70 -9.39
N LEU A 935 -15.40 -41.06 -10.58
CA LEU A 935 -16.09 -41.95 -11.54
C LEU A 935 -17.52 -41.48 -11.86
N ARG A 936 -17.70 -40.17 -12.05
CA ARG A 936 -19.01 -39.58 -12.37
C ARG A 936 -19.52 -40.10 -13.70
N GLN A 937 -20.80 -40.43 -13.74
CA GLN A 937 -21.46 -41.00 -14.93
C GLN A 937 -22.09 -39.90 -15.80
N GLY A 938 -22.10 -40.12 -17.11
CA GLY A 938 -22.82 -39.24 -18.07
C GLY A 938 -22.16 -37.88 -18.28
N VAL A 939 -20.89 -37.72 -17.90
CA VAL A 939 -20.10 -36.52 -18.18
C VAL A 939 -19.72 -36.54 -19.66
N VAL A 940 -20.10 -35.49 -20.38
CA VAL A 940 -19.78 -35.26 -21.79
C VAL A 940 -19.16 -33.88 -21.91
N ASP A 941 -17.99 -33.81 -22.53
CA ASP A 941 -17.20 -32.59 -22.63
C ASP A 941 -16.84 -32.20 -24.07
N SER A 942 -16.91 -30.90 -24.34
CA SER A 942 -16.54 -30.27 -25.60
C SER A 942 -15.54 -29.13 -25.43
N SER A 943 -14.77 -29.15 -24.33
CA SER A 943 -13.76 -28.15 -24.00
C SER A 943 -12.55 -28.22 -24.95
N GLY A 944 -11.74 -27.16 -24.98
CA GLY A 944 -10.56 -27.08 -25.84
C GLY A 944 -9.82 -25.75 -25.70
N ILE A 945 -9.26 -25.25 -26.80
CA ILE A 945 -8.46 -24.00 -26.83
C ILE A 945 -8.85 -23.09 -27.98
N LYS A 946 -8.64 -21.80 -27.80
CA LYS A 946 -8.78 -20.75 -28.83
C LYS A 946 -7.43 -20.11 -29.05
N ILE A 947 -6.96 -20.10 -30.30
CA ILE A 947 -5.70 -19.47 -30.68
C ILE A 947 -5.95 -18.12 -31.37
N PHE A 948 -5.00 -17.20 -31.19
CA PHE A 948 -4.96 -15.90 -31.85
C PHE A 948 -3.76 -15.86 -32.79
N TYR A 949 -3.96 -15.47 -34.05
CA TYR A 949 -2.90 -15.45 -35.06
C TYR A 949 -3.03 -14.29 -36.04
N THR A 950 -1.91 -13.82 -36.60
CA THR A 950 -1.87 -12.65 -37.51
C THR A 950 -0.89 -12.86 -38.67
N GLU A 951 -1.16 -12.18 -39.79
CA GLU A 951 -0.25 -12.02 -40.94
C GLU A 951 0.88 -11.01 -40.66
N LYS A 952 0.71 -10.15 -39.64
CA LYS A 952 1.71 -9.17 -39.22
C LYS A 952 2.81 -9.89 -38.44
N LEU A 953 3.84 -10.34 -39.15
CA LEU A 953 4.93 -11.11 -38.59
C LEU A 953 5.67 -10.37 -37.48
N ARG A 954 5.92 -11.09 -36.39
CA ARG A 954 6.83 -10.68 -35.33
C ARG A 954 8.28 -10.94 -35.73
N GLN A 955 9.23 -10.32 -35.02
CA GLN A 955 10.65 -10.38 -35.39
C GLN A 955 11.23 -11.79 -35.38
N HIS A 956 10.77 -12.64 -34.45
CA HIS A 956 11.32 -13.96 -34.22
C HIS A 956 10.25 -15.06 -34.27
N ASP A 957 10.64 -16.20 -34.82
CA ASP A 957 9.88 -17.44 -34.70
C ASP A 957 10.14 -18.06 -33.33
N ALA A 958 9.08 -18.47 -32.65
CA ALA A 958 9.13 -19.11 -31.34
C ALA A 958 9.03 -20.64 -31.42
N GLY A 959 9.59 -21.32 -30.41
CA GLY A 959 9.48 -22.76 -30.18
C GLY A 959 9.24 -23.07 -28.69
N ILE A 960 8.87 -24.32 -28.39
CA ILE A 960 8.74 -24.82 -27.01
C ILE A 960 9.76 -25.94 -26.79
N LEU A 961 10.41 -25.93 -25.62
CA LEU A 961 11.28 -26.97 -25.14
C LEU A 961 10.67 -27.62 -23.88
N MET A 962 10.38 -28.91 -23.95
CA MET A 962 10.00 -29.72 -22.80
C MET A 962 11.23 -30.34 -22.15
N ILE A 963 11.35 -30.23 -20.82
CA ILE A 963 12.40 -30.86 -20.03
C ILE A 963 11.84 -31.57 -18.78
N GLY A 964 12.60 -32.50 -18.23
CA GLY A 964 12.26 -33.16 -16.96
C GLY A 964 12.41 -34.68 -17.00
N HIS A 965 11.57 -35.38 -16.25
CA HIS A 965 11.53 -36.83 -16.22
C HIS A 965 10.82 -37.40 -17.45
N GLN A 966 11.39 -38.45 -18.04
CA GLN A 966 10.67 -39.23 -19.05
C GLN A 966 9.44 -39.89 -18.41
N VAL A 967 8.22 -39.52 -18.79
CA VAL A 967 7.00 -40.13 -18.22
C VAL A 967 7.01 -41.63 -18.52
N SER A 968 7.36 -42.43 -17.51
CA SER A 968 7.57 -43.87 -17.64
C SER A 968 7.50 -44.53 -16.27
N PHE A 969 7.34 -45.85 -16.25
CA PHE A 969 7.31 -46.62 -15.01
C PHE A 969 8.59 -46.46 -14.18
N THR A 970 9.72 -46.01 -14.76
CA THR A 970 11.00 -45.90 -14.06
C THR A 970 11.05 -44.79 -13.00
N HIS A 971 10.12 -43.83 -13.04
CA HIS A 971 9.93 -42.87 -11.96
C HIS A 971 9.23 -43.57 -10.80
N ILE A 972 9.90 -43.74 -9.66
CA ILE A 972 9.31 -44.39 -8.47
C ILE A 972 9.46 -43.44 -7.29
N ILE A 973 8.34 -43.13 -6.66
CA ILE A 973 8.26 -42.39 -5.41
C ILE A 973 7.88 -43.38 -4.30
N PRO A 974 8.78 -43.60 -3.32
CA PRO A 974 8.49 -44.46 -2.18
C PRO A 974 7.24 -43.99 -1.41
N PRO A 975 6.45 -44.89 -0.82
CA PRO A 975 5.36 -44.51 0.08
C PRO A 975 5.88 -43.92 1.39
N ARG A 976 5.00 -43.23 2.13
CA ARG A 976 5.25 -42.72 3.50
C ARG A 976 6.41 -41.73 3.62
N GLN A 977 6.73 -40.98 2.57
CA GLN A 977 7.76 -39.94 2.61
C GLN A 977 7.11 -38.57 2.82
N GLU A 978 7.57 -37.83 3.83
CA GLU A 978 7.13 -36.43 4.02
C GLU A 978 7.65 -35.52 2.90
N SER A 979 8.84 -35.82 2.40
CA SER A 979 9.45 -35.17 1.24
C SER A 979 10.37 -36.17 0.52
N PHE A 980 10.17 -36.34 -0.78
CA PHE A 980 11.02 -37.14 -1.66
C PHE A 980 11.39 -36.34 -2.91
N LEU A 981 12.67 -36.26 -3.25
CA LEU A 981 13.17 -35.47 -4.37
C LEU A 981 13.45 -36.35 -5.59
N THR A 982 12.81 -36.07 -6.72
CA THR A 982 13.24 -36.56 -8.02
C THR A 982 14.04 -35.49 -8.75
N GLY A 983 15.33 -35.76 -8.98
CA GLY A 983 16.20 -34.92 -9.83
C GLY A 983 16.30 -35.49 -11.25
N THR A 984 16.12 -34.64 -12.25
CA THR A 984 16.26 -34.97 -13.68
C THR A 984 16.99 -33.86 -14.41
N PHE A 985 17.53 -34.13 -15.59
CA PHE A 985 18.33 -33.12 -16.29
C PHE A 985 18.38 -33.27 -17.81
N CYS A 986 18.44 -32.13 -18.47
CA CYS A 986 18.89 -32.01 -19.85
C CYS A 986 20.41 -31.77 -19.85
N ASP A 987 21.19 -32.76 -20.28
CA ASP A 987 22.65 -32.68 -20.30
C ASP A 987 23.16 -31.65 -21.33
N GLY A 988 24.28 -30.99 -21.01
CA GLY A 988 24.93 -30.02 -21.89
C GLY A 988 25.32 -30.57 -23.28
N SER A 989 25.41 -31.90 -23.46
CA SER A 989 25.60 -32.47 -24.79
C SER A 989 24.34 -32.41 -25.68
N CYS A 990 23.13 -32.36 -25.10
CA CYS A 990 21.91 -32.10 -25.87
C CYS A 990 21.91 -30.65 -26.36
N THR A 991 21.98 -29.69 -25.43
CA THR A 991 21.97 -28.25 -25.77
C THR A 991 23.14 -27.87 -26.68
N GLY A 992 24.32 -28.46 -26.45
CA GLY A 992 25.53 -28.24 -27.26
C GLY A 992 25.41 -28.68 -28.72
N GLN A 993 24.54 -29.65 -29.03
CA GLN A 993 24.36 -30.17 -30.39
C GLN A 993 23.16 -29.54 -31.11
N THR A 994 22.18 -29.03 -30.36
CA THR A 994 20.89 -28.61 -30.92
C THR A 994 20.67 -27.10 -30.90
N LEU A 995 21.28 -26.36 -29.96
CA LEU A 995 21.16 -24.90 -29.89
C LEU A 995 22.15 -24.21 -30.85
N PRO A 996 21.79 -23.04 -31.41
CA PRO A 996 22.70 -22.23 -32.23
C PRO A 996 23.81 -21.62 -31.36
N GLU A 997 24.91 -21.17 -31.99
CA GLU A 997 26.09 -20.62 -31.29
C GLU A 997 25.75 -19.45 -30.35
N GLU A 998 24.86 -18.55 -30.79
CA GLU A 998 24.36 -17.41 -29.99
C GLU A 998 23.32 -17.80 -28.92
N GLY A 999 22.91 -19.06 -28.92
CA GLY A 999 21.88 -19.62 -28.04
C GLY A 999 20.46 -19.16 -28.36
N VAL A 1000 19.57 -19.41 -27.40
CA VAL A 1000 18.16 -19.01 -27.43
C VAL A 1000 17.81 -18.16 -26.22
N ARG A 1001 16.74 -17.37 -26.34
CA ARG A 1001 16.12 -16.54 -25.31
C ARG A 1001 14.81 -17.19 -24.91
N VAL A 1002 14.70 -17.56 -23.64
CA VAL A 1002 13.50 -18.13 -23.03
C VAL A 1002 12.72 -16.98 -22.41
N PHE A 1003 11.44 -16.85 -22.77
CA PHE A 1003 10.60 -15.73 -22.34
C PHE A 1003 9.49 -16.14 -21.37
N GLN A 1004 9.15 -17.43 -21.28
CA GLN A 1004 8.19 -17.94 -20.31
C GLN A 1004 8.37 -19.44 -20.05
N GLY A 1005 7.82 -19.94 -18.94
CA GLY A 1005 7.73 -21.37 -18.69
C GLY A 1005 6.65 -21.79 -17.70
N ILE A 1006 6.33 -23.08 -17.72
CA ILE A 1006 5.31 -23.74 -16.87
C ILE A 1006 5.90 -25.01 -16.24
N LEU A 1007 5.54 -25.27 -14.98
CA LEU A 1007 5.91 -26.46 -14.21
C LEU A 1007 4.71 -27.40 -14.09
N HIS A 1008 4.95 -28.71 -14.15
CA HIS A 1008 3.89 -29.72 -14.13
C HIS A 1008 4.25 -30.95 -13.28
N SER A 1009 3.34 -31.29 -12.37
CA SER A 1009 3.35 -32.47 -11.49
C SER A 1009 1.93 -32.89 -11.16
N HIS A 1010 1.73 -34.12 -10.68
CA HIS A 1010 0.43 -34.57 -10.18
C HIS A 1010 0.28 -34.32 -8.66
N LEU A 1011 -0.64 -35.08 -8.01
CA LEU A 1011 -1.18 -34.80 -6.68
C LEU A 1011 -0.18 -34.80 -5.52
N LEU A 1012 0.96 -35.50 -5.64
CA LEU A 1012 1.98 -35.55 -4.61
C LEU A 1012 2.97 -34.37 -4.71
N GLY A 1013 3.03 -33.67 -5.84
CA GLY A 1013 3.96 -32.56 -6.06
C GLY A 1013 3.71 -31.42 -5.07
N THR A 1014 4.76 -30.98 -4.38
CA THR A 1014 4.71 -29.87 -3.41
C THR A 1014 5.60 -28.70 -3.81
N SER A 1015 6.71 -28.98 -4.50
CA SER A 1015 7.67 -27.97 -4.93
C SER A 1015 8.36 -28.42 -6.20
N LEU A 1016 8.53 -27.51 -7.17
CA LEU A 1016 9.18 -27.78 -8.44
C LEU A 1016 10.15 -26.65 -8.78
N LEU A 1017 11.33 -26.95 -9.29
CA LEU A 1017 12.27 -25.94 -9.75
C LEU A 1017 13.15 -26.41 -10.89
N VAL A 1018 13.67 -25.45 -11.65
CA VAL A 1018 14.59 -25.66 -12.76
C VAL A 1018 15.84 -24.81 -12.53
N ARG A 1019 17.00 -25.48 -12.49
CA ARG A 1019 18.32 -24.84 -12.43
C ARG A 1019 18.95 -24.80 -13.80
N GLN A 1020 19.70 -23.74 -14.08
CA GLN A 1020 20.59 -23.65 -15.23
C GLN A 1020 22.04 -23.73 -14.76
N VAL A 1021 22.82 -24.62 -15.35
CA VAL A 1021 24.24 -24.82 -15.05
C VAL A 1021 25.06 -24.56 -16.30
N ARG A 1022 25.99 -23.61 -16.23
CA ARG A 1022 26.91 -23.27 -17.32
C ARG A 1022 28.35 -23.48 -16.86
N ALA A 1023 29.11 -24.26 -17.62
CA ALA A 1023 30.51 -24.59 -17.32
C ALA A 1023 30.73 -25.10 -15.88
N GLY A 1024 29.79 -25.91 -15.36
CA GLY A 1024 29.85 -26.48 -14.00
C GLY A 1024 29.48 -25.52 -12.86
N GLN A 1025 28.97 -24.32 -13.17
CA GLN A 1025 28.52 -23.34 -12.20
C GLN A 1025 27.01 -23.11 -12.35
N GLU A 1026 26.28 -23.13 -11.23
CA GLU A 1026 24.86 -22.75 -11.19
C GLU A 1026 24.67 -21.25 -11.44
N LEU A 1027 23.75 -20.91 -12.34
CA LEU A 1027 23.32 -19.55 -12.70
C LEU A 1027 22.12 -19.10 -11.82
N PRO A 1028 21.57 -17.88 -11.96
CA PRO A 1028 20.29 -17.55 -11.31
C PRO A 1028 19.22 -18.62 -11.59
N MET A 1029 18.33 -18.84 -10.62
CA MET A 1029 17.22 -19.79 -10.73
C MET A 1029 16.42 -19.49 -12.00
N LEU A 1030 16.20 -20.51 -12.85
CA LEU A 1030 15.51 -20.32 -14.12
C LEU A 1030 13.99 -20.23 -13.92
N LEU A 1031 13.44 -21.15 -13.13
CA LEU A 1031 12.01 -21.20 -12.81
C LEU A 1031 11.84 -21.99 -11.51
N LYS A 1032 10.95 -21.56 -10.61
CA LYS A 1032 10.63 -22.31 -9.38
C LYS A 1032 9.19 -22.06 -8.95
N ASP A 1033 8.62 -23.02 -8.25
CA ASP A 1033 7.44 -22.87 -7.41
C ASP A 1033 7.62 -23.76 -6.18
N LEU A 1034 7.96 -23.16 -5.05
CA LEU A 1034 8.18 -23.91 -3.81
C LEU A 1034 6.88 -24.28 -3.10
N LYS A 1035 5.75 -23.71 -3.52
CA LYS A 1035 4.43 -23.89 -2.89
C LYS A 1035 3.39 -24.40 -3.91
N TYR A 1036 3.85 -25.23 -4.83
CA TYR A 1036 3.10 -25.75 -5.97
C TYR A 1036 1.68 -26.21 -5.58
N ASP A 1037 0.72 -25.90 -6.45
CA ASP A 1037 -0.66 -26.34 -6.33
C ASP A 1037 -1.06 -27.09 -7.60
N PHE A 1038 -1.43 -28.36 -7.43
CA PHE A 1038 -1.95 -29.19 -8.51
C PHE A 1038 -3.12 -28.52 -9.25
N ASN A 1039 -3.96 -27.76 -8.55
CA ASN A 1039 -5.13 -27.11 -9.15
C ASN A 1039 -4.81 -25.71 -9.73
N TYR A 1040 -3.55 -25.27 -9.69
CA TYR A 1040 -3.12 -23.99 -10.23
C TYR A 1040 -1.76 -24.10 -10.92
N GLN A 1041 -1.81 -24.41 -12.20
CA GLN A 1041 -0.65 -24.62 -13.06
C GLN A 1041 -0.68 -23.59 -14.20
N SER A 1042 -0.34 -22.34 -13.87
CA SER A 1042 -0.29 -21.26 -14.84
C SER A 1042 1.14 -20.98 -15.31
N THR A 1043 1.27 -20.59 -16.57
CA THR A 1043 2.54 -20.17 -17.17
C THR A 1043 3.06 -18.89 -16.53
N ARG A 1044 4.38 -18.82 -16.35
CA ARG A 1044 5.09 -17.64 -15.83
C ARG A 1044 5.86 -16.95 -16.94
N VAL A 1045 5.56 -15.68 -17.16
CA VAL A 1045 6.32 -14.81 -18.07
C VAL A 1045 7.51 -14.23 -17.34
N PHE A 1046 8.69 -14.32 -17.95
CA PHE A 1046 9.92 -13.83 -17.33
C PHE A 1046 10.04 -12.31 -17.51
N LYS A 1047 10.29 -11.59 -16.40
CA LYS A 1047 10.56 -10.14 -16.42
C LYS A 1047 11.81 -9.83 -17.26
N GLU A 1048 12.82 -10.69 -17.17
CA GLU A 1048 14.02 -10.66 -18.00
C GLU A 1048 14.18 -12.02 -18.69
N GLU A 1049 14.26 -12.01 -20.01
CA GLU A 1049 14.40 -13.24 -20.79
C GLU A 1049 15.74 -13.92 -20.53
N VAL A 1050 15.70 -15.24 -20.33
CA VAL A 1050 16.87 -16.00 -19.92
C VAL A 1050 17.58 -16.59 -21.14
N THR A 1051 18.90 -16.48 -21.16
CA THR A 1051 19.72 -16.99 -22.27
C THR A 1051 20.18 -18.42 -22.00
N LEU A 1052 19.75 -19.36 -22.86
CA LEU A 1052 20.29 -20.71 -22.92
C LEU A 1052 21.35 -20.81 -24.03
N LEU A 1053 22.57 -21.22 -23.68
CA LEU A 1053 23.67 -21.38 -24.62
C LEU A 1053 23.96 -22.87 -24.89
N PRO A 1054 24.59 -23.19 -26.04
CA PRO A 1054 25.15 -24.52 -26.27
C PRO A 1054 26.07 -24.95 -25.12
N GLY A 1055 25.85 -26.14 -24.57
CA GLY A 1055 26.64 -26.70 -23.47
C GLY A 1055 26.06 -26.45 -22.07
N ASP A 1056 24.97 -25.70 -21.95
CA ASP A 1056 24.26 -25.54 -20.68
C ASP A 1056 23.52 -26.83 -20.28
N THR A 1057 23.57 -27.16 -19.00
CA THR A 1057 22.76 -28.24 -18.40
C THR A 1057 21.56 -27.63 -17.69
N LEU A 1058 20.37 -28.17 -17.93
CA LEU A 1058 19.15 -27.79 -17.21
C LEU A 1058 18.76 -28.91 -16.26
N ILE A 1059 18.49 -28.60 -14.99
CA ILE A 1059 18.16 -29.60 -13.97
C ILE A 1059 16.77 -29.30 -13.45
N THR A 1060 15.85 -30.26 -13.58
CA THR A 1060 14.49 -30.18 -13.03
C THR A 1060 14.41 -31.01 -11.76
N GLU A 1061 14.03 -30.38 -10.66
CA GLU A 1061 13.88 -30.97 -9.33
C GLU A 1061 12.40 -30.90 -8.92
N CYS A 1062 11.82 -32.05 -8.56
CA CYS A 1062 10.45 -32.15 -8.09
C CYS A 1062 10.41 -32.81 -6.71
N TYR A 1063 9.74 -32.17 -5.76
CA TYR A 1063 9.55 -32.64 -4.39
C TYR A 1063 8.14 -33.18 -4.23
N TYR A 1064 8.03 -34.35 -3.61
CA TYR A 1064 6.78 -35.08 -3.44
C TYR A 1064 6.49 -35.38 -1.97
N ASN A 1065 5.24 -35.23 -1.55
CA ASN A 1065 4.75 -35.68 -0.25
C ASN A 1065 3.88 -36.93 -0.42
N SER A 1066 4.46 -38.11 -0.15
CA SER A 1066 3.79 -39.41 -0.20
C SER A 1066 3.43 -39.95 1.18
N SER A 1067 3.43 -39.11 2.22
CA SER A 1067 3.21 -39.49 3.63
C SER A 1067 1.90 -40.28 3.84
N GLN A 1068 0.86 -39.95 3.08
CA GLN A 1068 -0.46 -40.58 3.12
C GLN A 1068 -0.60 -41.81 2.19
N ARG A 1069 0.40 -42.09 1.35
CA ARG A 1069 0.39 -43.25 0.44
C ARG A 1069 0.97 -44.47 1.14
N THR A 1070 0.32 -45.61 0.99
CA THR A 1070 0.76 -46.91 1.55
C THR A 1070 1.50 -47.78 0.55
N LYS A 1071 1.44 -47.44 -0.74
CA LYS A 1071 2.08 -48.13 -1.87
C LYS A 1071 2.94 -47.13 -2.65
N PRO A 1072 4.00 -47.59 -3.34
CA PRO A 1072 4.80 -46.68 -4.16
C PRO A 1072 3.95 -46.07 -5.27
N THR A 1073 4.27 -44.82 -5.62
CA THR A 1073 3.68 -44.13 -6.76
C THR A 1073 4.66 -44.19 -7.93
N SER A 1074 4.17 -44.61 -9.10
CA SER A 1074 4.99 -44.67 -10.32
C SER A 1074 4.77 -43.44 -11.19
N GLY A 1075 5.69 -43.18 -12.11
CA GLY A 1075 5.46 -42.23 -13.20
C GLY A 1075 4.40 -42.75 -14.16
N GLY A 1076 3.43 -41.91 -14.51
CA GLY A 1076 2.27 -42.38 -15.25
C GLY A 1076 1.31 -41.27 -15.67
N LEU A 1077 0.23 -41.69 -16.31
CA LEU A 1077 -0.75 -40.81 -16.93
C LEU A 1077 -1.83 -40.35 -15.95
N SER A 1078 -2.16 -41.17 -14.95
CA SER A 1078 -3.20 -40.83 -13.96
C SER A 1078 -2.72 -39.74 -13.02
N THR A 1079 -3.63 -38.88 -12.56
CA THR A 1079 -3.36 -37.90 -11.49
C THR A 1079 -2.94 -38.57 -10.17
N LYS A 1080 -3.20 -39.87 -10.01
CA LYS A 1080 -2.73 -40.67 -8.87
C LYS A 1080 -1.32 -41.22 -9.04
N ASP A 1081 -0.81 -41.28 -10.27
CA ASP A 1081 0.60 -41.47 -10.63
C ASP A 1081 1.31 -40.10 -10.59
N GLU A 1082 2.60 -40.02 -10.98
CA GLU A 1082 3.34 -38.75 -10.97
C GLU A 1082 4.03 -38.36 -12.28
N MET A 1083 4.34 -37.08 -12.38
CA MET A 1083 5.16 -36.47 -13.43
C MET A 1083 6.12 -35.44 -12.83
N CYS A 1084 7.19 -35.12 -13.55
CA CYS A 1084 8.14 -34.06 -13.21
C CYS A 1084 8.57 -33.36 -14.49
N LEU A 1085 7.84 -32.33 -14.92
CA LEU A 1085 8.04 -31.69 -16.21
C LEU A 1085 8.10 -30.17 -16.09
N ALA A 1086 8.85 -29.56 -17.01
CA ALA A 1086 8.83 -28.12 -17.26
C ALA A 1086 8.81 -27.85 -18.77
N PHE A 1087 8.08 -26.82 -19.19
CA PHE A 1087 8.00 -26.40 -20.58
C PHE A 1087 8.45 -24.95 -20.68
N PHE A 1088 9.30 -24.64 -21.66
CA PHE A 1088 9.85 -23.30 -21.88
C PHE A 1088 9.56 -22.83 -23.30
N SER A 1089 8.99 -21.65 -23.44
CA SER A 1089 8.87 -21.01 -24.77
C SER A 1089 10.07 -20.12 -25.02
N TYR A 1090 10.65 -20.21 -26.22
CA TYR A 1090 11.91 -19.57 -26.56
C TYR A 1090 11.99 -19.09 -28.01
N TYR A 1091 12.95 -18.22 -28.31
CA TYR A 1091 13.34 -17.83 -29.66
C TYR A 1091 14.87 -17.64 -29.80
N PRO A 1092 15.47 -17.66 -31.00
CA PRO A 1092 14.85 -18.09 -32.25
C PRO A 1092 14.53 -19.60 -32.21
N ARG A 1093 13.45 -19.97 -32.89
CA ARG A 1093 13.01 -21.36 -33.01
C ARG A 1093 14.12 -22.26 -33.55
N THR A 1094 14.26 -23.44 -32.94
CA THR A 1094 15.17 -24.52 -33.41
C THR A 1094 14.37 -25.81 -33.61
N SER A 1095 15.02 -26.86 -34.09
CA SER A 1095 14.39 -28.19 -34.15
C SER A 1095 14.29 -28.87 -32.77
N PHE A 1096 14.91 -28.33 -31.73
CA PHE A 1096 14.96 -28.90 -30.39
C PHE A 1096 13.66 -28.67 -29.63
N PHE A 1097 12.92 -29.75 -29.34
CA PHE A 1097 11.61 -29.65 -28.70
C PHE A 1097 11.49 -30.41 -27.38
N SER A 1098 12.37 -31.40 -27.13
CA SER A 1098 12.30 -32.19 -25.89
C SER A 1098 13.67 -32.70 -25.46
N CYS A 1099 13.88 -32.68 -24.14
CA CYS A 1099 15.08 -33.17 -23.47
C CYS A 1099 14.72 -33.80 -22.11
N LEU A 1100 14.52 -35.11 -22.10
CA LEU A 1100 14.05 -35.84 -20.92
C LEU A 1100 15.13 -36.78 -20.38
N SER A 1101 15.10 -37.06 -19.09
CA SER A 1101 15.98 -38.06 -18.49
C SER A 1101 15.23 -39.02 -17.57
N GLU A 1102 15.70 -40.25 -17.47
CA GLU A 1102 15.21 -41.24 -16.50
C GLU A 1102 16.37 -42.03 -15.90
N PRO A 1103 16.28 -42.48 -14.63
CA PRO A 1103 17.27 -43.36 -14.05
C PRO A 1103 17.48 -44.66 -14.84
N LYS A 1104 18.73 -45.13 -14.88
CA LYS A 1104 19.05 -46.41 -15.52
C LYS A 1104 18.34 -47.55 -14.80
N PHE A 1105 17.60 -48.36 -15.56
CA PHE A 1105 16.79 -49.46 -15.04
C PHE A 1105 17.57 -50.47 -14.16
N ASP A 1106 18.84 -50.75 -14.47
CA ASP A 1106 19.71 -51.60 -13.63
C ASP A 1106 19.85 -51.06 -12.19
N GLY A 1107 19.86 -49.73 -12.02
CA GLY A 1107 19.90 -49.09 -10.72
C GLY A 1107 18.60 -49.24 -9.94
N ILE A 1108 17.45 -49.25 -10.65
CA ILE A 1108 16.12 -49.43 -10.05
C ILE A 1108 15.98 -50.82 -9.44
N ILE A 1109 16.36 -51.86 -10.20
CA ILE A 1109 16.27 -53.24 -9.70
C ILE A 1109 17.30 -53.48 -8.58
N ALA A 1110 18.50 -52.89 -8.67
CA ALA A 1110 19.51 -53.00 -7.62
C ALA A 1110 19.08 -52.32 -6.31
N ALA A 1111 18.30 -51.23 -6.36
CA ALA A 1111 17.81 -50.52 -5.18
C ALA A 1111 16.91 -51.37 -4.28
N VAL A 1112 16.29 -52.42 -4.83
CA VAL A 1112 15.46 -53.40 -4.08
C VAL A 1112 16.16 -54.76 -3.93
N GLY A 1113 17.48 -54.83 -4.13
CA GLY A 1113 18.25 -56.06 -3.97
C GLY A 1113 18.15 -57.06 -5.13
N VAL A 1114 17.50 -56.69 -6.25
CA VAL A 1114 17.41 -57.53 -7.46
C VAL A 1114 18.63 -57.30 -8.34
N THR A 1115 19.25 -58.38 -8.82
CA THR A 1115 20.45 -58.31 -9.66
C THR A 1115 20.20 -58.66 -11.12
N ASP A 1116 19.13 -59.41 -11.42
CA ASP A 1116 18.77 -59.77 -12.80
C ASP A 1116 17.27 -60.08 -12.94
N VAL A 1117 16.72 -59.78 -14.13
CA VAL A 1117 15.31 -60.04 -14.48
C VAL A 1117 15.17 -60.65 -15.87
N ALA A 1118 14.31 -61.67 -16.01
CA ALA A 1118 13.87 -62.22 -17.28
C ALA A 1118 12.65 -61.47 -17.83
N HIS A 1119 12.72 -61.10 -19.10
CA HIS A 1119 11.62 -60.50 -19.84
C HIS A 1119 10.93 -61.55 -20.72
N ASP A 1120 9.61 -61.69 -20.63
CA ASP A 1120 8.86 -62.59 -21.52
C ASP A 1120 8.89 -62.07 -22.99
N ARG A 1121 8.89 -62.97 -23.98
CA ARG A 1121 9.25 -62.75 -25.39
C ARG A 1121 8.38 -61.75 -26.19
N MET A 1122 7.41 -61.08 -25.57
CA MET A 1122 6.61 -60.02 -26.20
C MET A 1122 7.30 -58.64 -26.25
N GLY A 1123 8.28 -58.39 -25.38
CA GLY A 1123 9.03 -57.11 -25.30
C GLY A 1123 10.00 -56.84 -26.46
N GLN A 1124 10.29 -57.83 -27.31
CA GLN A 1124 11.08 -57.61 -28.53
C GLN A 1124 10.41 -56.65 -29.52
N ARG A 1125 9.08 -56.45 -29.44
CA ARG A 1125 8.38 -55.46 -30.28
C ARG A 1125 8.58 -54.02 -29.81
N PHE A 1126 8.67 -53.77 -28.50
CA PHE A 1126 8.92 -52.42 -27.97
C PHE A 1126 10.38 -52.00 -28.12
N ARG A 1127 11.33 -52.94 -27.97
CA ARG A 1127 12.76 -52.66 -28.15
C ARG A 1127 13.20 -52.54 -29.62
N LYS A 1128 12.45 -53.13 -30.58
CA LYS A 1128 12.73 -53.02 -32.03
C LYS A 1128 12.19 -51.75 -32.69
N ARG A 1129 11.24 -51.00 -32.09
CA ARG A 1129 10.76 -49.73 -32.67
C ARG A 1129 11.85 -48.63 -32.72
N LYS A 1130 12.88 -48.73 -31.89
CA LYS A 1130 14.04 -47.80 -31.89
C LYS A 1130 15.12 -48.12 -32.93
N LYS A 1131 14.98 -49.19 -33.73
CA LYS A 1131 16.03 -49.64 -34.66
C LYS A 1131 15.45 -50.16 -35.98
N THR A 1132 14.79 -49.29 -36.73
CA THR A 1132 14.61 -49.51 -38.17
C THR A 1132 14.71 -48.18 -38.88
N THR A 1133 15.85 -48.01 -39.57
CA THR A 1133 16.03 -47.12 -40.69
C THR A 1133 14.84 -47.24 -41.65
N ILE A 1134 14.44 -46.09 -42.19
CA ILE A 1134 13.62 -45.91 -43.39
C ILE A 1134 14.00 -46.96 -44.45
N GLU A 1135 13.00 -47.48 -45.16
CA GLU A 1135 13.03 -48.54 -46.19
C GLU A 1135 12.62 -49.94 -45.72
N GLN A 1136 11.31 -50.24 -45.80
CA GLN A 1136 10.82 -51.39 -46.58
C GLN A 1136 9.32 -51.22 -46.94
N PRO A 1137 8.90 -51.71 -48.12
CA PRO A 1137 7.66 -51.31 -48.78
C PRO A 1137 6.42 -52.07 -48.29
N GLU A 1138 5.27 -51.42 -48.50
CA GLU A 1138 3.91 -51.88 -48.27
C GLU A 1138 3.68 -53.35 -48.66
N GLU A 1139 3.33 -54.20 -47.69
CA GLU A 1139 2.69 -55.49 -47.96
C GLU A 1139 1.25 -55.50 -47.39
N ASN A 1140 0.30 -55.35 -48.33
CA ASN A 1140 -1.09 -55.81 -48.35
C ASN A 1140 -2.03 -55.41 -47.21
N MET A 1141 -2.57 -54.18 -47.31
CA MET A 1141 -3.78 -53.71 -46.60
C MET A 1141 -5.11 -54.18 -47.24
N THR A 1142 -5.23 -55.46 -47.60
CA THR A 1142 -6.49 -55.97 -48.21
C THR A 1142 -7.25 -57.01 -47.41
N GLU A 1143 -6.80 -57.42 -46.21
CA GLU A 1143 -7.49 -58.47 -45.42
C GLU A 1143 -7.79 -58.14 -43.94
N ARG A 1144 -7.81 -56.86 -43.55
CA ARG A 1144 -8.42 -56.44 -42.27
C ARG A 1144 -9.65 -55.56 -42.48
N LYS A 1145 -10.62 -56.08 -43.24
CA LYS A 1145 -12.01 -55.65 -43.11
C LYS A 1145 -12.66 -56.45 -41.98
N GLU A 1146 -13.41 -55.73 -41.15
CA GLU A 1146 -14.40 -56.25 -40.21
C GLU A 1146 -13.85 -57.12 -39.07
N ARG A 1147 -13.18 -56.48 -38.11
CA ARG A 1147 -13.53 -56.76 -36.71
C ARG A 1147 -14.27 -55.55 -36.20
N ASP A 1148 -15.52 -55.81 -35.83
CA ASP A 1148 -16.35 -54.98 -34.98
C ASP A 1148 -15.54 -54.57 -33.74
N MET A 1149 -14.88 -53.42 -33.83
CA MET A 1149 -14.23 -52.76 -32.70
C MET A 1149 -15.29 -51.87 -32.07
N THR A 1150 -16.11 -52.44 -31.19
CA THR A 1150 -16.55 -51.67 -30.04
C THR A 1150 -15.28 -51.11 -29.40
N GLN A 1151 -15.08 -49.80 -29.54
CA GLN A 1151 -13.90 -49.08 -29.09
C GLN A 1151 -13.96 -48.98 -27.55
N GLU A 1152 -13.79 -50.11 -26.88
CA GLU A 1152 -13.81 -50.22 -25.43
C GLU A 1152 -12.61 -49.44 -24.88
N LEU A 1153 -12.90 -48.32 -24.22
CA LEU A 1153 -11.89 -47.49 -23.56
C LEU A 1153 -11.22 -48.31 -22.46
N LYS A 1154 -9.90 -48.16 -22.29
CA LYS A 1154 -9.15 -48.88 -21.25
C LYS A 1154 -8.16 -47.97 -20.56
N GLU A 1155 -8.10 -48.07 -19.24
CA GLU A 1155 -7.08 -47.40 -18.45
C GLU A 1155 -5.68 -47.91 -18.83
N THR A 1156 -4.74 -47.00 -19.04
CA THR A 1156 -3.34 -47.33 -19.36
C THR A 1156 -2.47 -47.05 -18.13
N LYS A 1157 -1.97 -48.11 -17.49
CA LYS A 1157 -1.08 -48.01 -16.32
C LYS A 1157 0.34 -48.43 -16.69
N PHE A 1158 1.28 -47.51 -16.55
CA PHE A 1158 2.69 -47.81 -16.83
C PHE A 1158 3.26 -48.81 -15.81
N SER A 1159 2.76 -48.79 -14.57
CA SER A 1159 3.10 -49.76 -13.52
C SER A 1159 2.78 -51.21 -13.90
N ASP A 1160 1.85 -51.46 -14.84
CA ASP A 1160 1.53 -52.83 -15.26
C ASP A 1160 2.73 -53.54 -15.90
N PHE A 1161 3.71 -52.78 -16.39
CA PHE A 1161 4.97 -53.31 -16.90
C PHE A 1161 5.72 -54.13 -15.84
N TYR A 1162 5.58 -53.79 -14.55
CA TYR A 1162 6.22 -54.52 -13.44
C TYR A 1162 5.75 -55.98 -13.32
N HIS A 1163 4.52 -56.30 -13.72
CA HIS A 1163 4.03 -57.68 -13.75
C HIS A 1163 4.72 -58.53 -14.82
N THR A 1164 5.31 -57.91 -15.83
CA THR A 1164 5.98 -58.61 -16.95
C THR A 1164 7.45 -58.93 -16.64
N LEU A 1165 8.01 -58.33 -15.60
CA LEU A 1165 9.42 -58.43 -15.21
C LEU A 1165 9.60 -59.50 -14.14
N LYS A 1166 10.01 -60.71 -14.54
CA LYS A 1166 10.24 -61.85 -13.64
C LYS A 1166 11.66 -61.83 -13.10
N ILE A 1167 11.86 -62.04 -11.81
CA ILE A 1167 13.18 -61.97 -11.20
C ILE A 1167 13.94 -63.28 -11.42
N THR A 1168 15.18 -63.18 -11.90
CA THR A 1168 16.08 -64.32 -12.13
C THR A 1168 17.18 -64.43 -11.08
N ALA A 1169 17.57 -63.32 -10.43
CA ALA A 1169 18.52 -63.30 -9.33
C ALA A 1169 18.30 -62.10 -8.39
N PRO A 1170 18.56 -62.21 -7.08
CA PRO A 1170 19.08 -63.37 -6.32
C PRO A 1170 18.06 -64.51 -6.14
N GLU A 1171 18.53 -65.69 -5.73
CA GLU A 1171 17.70 -66.92 -5.59
C GLU A 1171 16.49 -66.73 -4.66
N GLU A 1172 16.65 -65.91 -3.61
CA GLU A 1172 15.60 -65.55 -2.65
C GLU A 1172 14.35 -64.90 -3.27
N TYR A 1173 14.48 -64.28 -4.44
CA TYR A 1173 13.37 -63.62 -5.15
C TYR A 1173 12.92 -64.40 -6.40
N GLN A 1174 13.41 -65.63 -6.61
CA GLN A 1174 13.00 -66.44 -7.75
C GLN A 1174 11.49 -66.70 -7.74
N ASN A 1175 10.86 -66.53 -8.92
CA ASN A 1175 9.41 -66.61 -9.18
C ASN A 1175 8.57 -65.43 -8.71
N LEU A 1176 9.17 -64.39 -8.11
CA LEU A 1176 8.52 -63.10 -7.92
C LEU A 1176 8.67 -62.23 -9.16
N THR A 1177 7.73 -61.31 -9.34
CA THR A 1177 7.83 -60.21 -10.29
C THR A 1177 8.34 -58.93 -9.61
N MET A 1178 8.79 -57.96 -10.39
CA MET A 1178 9.11 -56.63 -9.84
C MET A 1178 7.90 -56.00 -9.15
N HIS A 1179 6.68 -56.27 -9.62
CA HIS A 1179 5.46 -55.80 -8.95
C HIS A 1179 5.34 -56.41 -7.55
N ASP A 1180 5.59 -57.71 -7.40
CA ASP A 1180 5.48 -58.40 -6.11
C ASP A 1180 6.46 -57.85 -5.07
N ILE A 1181 7.62 -57.35 -5.49
CA ILE A 1181 8.59 -56.69 -4.59
C ILE A 1181 8.17 -55.25 -4.30
N LEU A 1182 7.95 -54.44 -5.33
CA LEU A 1182 7.68 -53.00 -5.14
C LEU A 1182 6.37 -52.75 -4.39
N TYR A 1183 5.35 -53.58 -4.57
CA TYR A 1183 4.06 -53.41 -3.89
C TYR A 1183 3.92 -54.20 -2.59
N ASN A 1184 4.99 -54.84 -2.13
CA ASN A 1184 5.07 -55.42 -0.79
C ASN A 1184 5.42 -54.33 0.24
N GLU A 1185 4.56 -54.16 1.25
CA GLU A 1185 4.78 -53.16 2.31
C GLU A 1185 6.09 -53.37 3.06
N ALA A 1186 6.55 -54.62 3.21
CA ALA A 1186 7.81 -54.94 3.89
C ALA A 1186 9.05 -54.35 3.20
N THR A 1187 9.03 -54.21 1.86
CA THR A 1187 10.13 -53.63 1.08
C THR A 1187 10.44 -52.20 1.51
N TRP A 1188 9.41 -51.42 1.84
CA TRP A 1188 9.53 -50.01 2.19
C TRP A 1188 9.68 -49.75 3.69
N GLN A 1189 9.68 -50.79 4.53
CA GLN A 1189 10.00 -50.65 5.96
C GLN A 1189 11.50 -50.48 6.20
N ASP A 1190 12.34 -50.88 5.24
CA ASP A 1190 13.78 -50.60 5.28
C ASP A 1190 14.05 -49.18 4.74
N PRO A 1191 14.47 -48.22 5.59
CA PRO A 1191 14.77 -46.86 5.14
C PRO A 1191 15.90 -46.82 4.10
N MET A 1192 16.78 -47.83 4.04
CA MET A 1192 17.85 -47.89 3.05
C MET A 1192 17.32 -48.06 1.63
N VAL A 1193 16.13 -48.65 1.43
CA VAL A 1193 15.52 -48.83 0.11
C VAL A 1193 15.07 -47.47 -0.43
N ALA A 1194 14.29 -46.71 0.36
CA ALA A 1194 13.84 -45.36 -0.01
C ALA A 1194 15.03 -44.42 -0.28
N ASP A 1195 16.04 -44.44 0.58
CA ASP A 1195 17.30 -43.69 0.42
C ASP A 1195 18.09 -44.12 -0.84
N SER A 1196 18.03 -45.40 -1.22
CA SER A 1196 18.64 -45.88 -2.47
C SER A 1196 17.93 -45.35 -3.71
N PHE A 1197 16.59 -45.24 -3.68
CA PHE A 1197 15.82 -44.57 -4.74
C PHE A 1197 16.12 -43.07 -4.80
N GLN A 1198 16.21 -42.40 -3.64
CA GLN A 1198 16.58 -40.99 -3.56
C GLN A 1198 17.97 -40.74 -4.16
N ARG A 1199 18.97 -41.57 -3.81
CA ARG A 1199 20.32 -41.53 -4.40
C ARG A 1199 20.30 -41.80 -5.89
N LEU A 1200 19.51 -42.77 -6.36
CA LEU A 1200 19.42 -43.09 -7.77
C LEU A 1200 18.92 -41.88 -8.58
N ALA A 1201 17.91 -41.17 -8.06
CA ALA A 1201 17.40 -39.96 -8.69
C ALA A 1201 18.43 -38.81 -8.67
N THR A 1202 19.13 -38.60 -7.55
CA THR A 1202 19.98 -37.40 -7.33
C THR A 1202 21.47 -37.57 -7.59
N SER A 1203 21.94 -38.80 -7.80
CA SER A 1203 23.36 -39.11 -8.00
C SER A 1203 23.63 -40.29 -8.94
N GLY A 1204 22.57 -40.95 -9.41
CA GLY A 1204 22.65 -42.12 -10.26
C GLY A 1204 23.05 -41.83 -11.71
N ILE A 1205 23.09 -42.90 -12.51
CA ILE A 1205 23.26 -42.80 -13.97
C ILE A 1205 21.88 -42.71 -14.59
N HIS A 1206 21.67 -41.72 -15.46
CA HIS A 1206 20.42 -41.49 -16.17
C HIS A 1206 20.59 -41.75 -17.67
N ASN A 1207 19.53 -42.23 -18.31
CA ASN A 1207 19.39 -42.19 -19.76
C ASN A 1207 18.83 -40.81 -20.12
N VAL A 1208 19.61 -39.99 -20.82
CA VAL A 1208 19.17 -38.70 -21.35
C VAL A 1208 18.73 -38.88 -22.80
N ILE A 1209 17.57 -38.33 -23.15
CA ILE A 1209 16.89 -38.44 -24.44
C ILE A 1209 16.72 -37.02 -25.01
N CYS A 1210 17.51 -36.69 -26.03
CA CYS A 1210 17.34 -35.44 -26.78
C CYS A 1210 16.52 -35.70 -28.05
N SER A 1211 15.46 -34.91 -28.29
CA SER A 1211 14.56 -35.08 -29.43
C SER A 1211 14.48 -33.82 -30.31
N THR A 1212 14.46 -34.02 -31.63
CA THR A 1212 14.40 -32.94 -32.64
C THR A 1212 13.35 -33.20 -33.72
N ASN A 1213 12.69 -32.15 -34.21
CA ASN A 1213 11.70 -32.20 -35.31
C ASN A 1213 12.32 -32.00 -36.72
N GLY A 1214 11.55 -32.33 -37.77
CA GLY A 1214 11.85 -31.99 -39.18
C GLY A 1214 12.55 -33.09 -39.99
N GLN A 1215 13.38 -32.73 -40.98
CA GLN A 1215 14.11 -33.69 -41.86
C GLN A 1215 15.08 -34.62 -41.10
N ASN A 1216 15.38 -34.33 -39.84
CA ASN A 1216 16.15 -35.16 -38.90
C ASN A 1216 15.25 -35.89 -37.86
N ALA A 1217 13.94 -36.02 -38.12
CA ALA A 1217 13.03 -36.82 -37.31
C ALA A 1217 13.57 -38.26 -37.23
N GLY A 1218 14.06 -38.66 -36.05
CA GLY A 1218 14.62 -39.98 -35.80
C GLY A 1218 16.02 -40.02 -35.16
N VAL A 1219 16.70 -38.88 -34.95
CA VAL A 1219 17.97 -38.84 -34.19
C VAL A 1219 17.66 -38.71 -32.70
N GLU A 1220 17.10 -39.76 -32.10
CA GLU A 1220 16.95 -39.86 -30.65
C GLU A 1220 18.32 -40.23 -30.07
N ILE A 1221 19.08 -39.22 -29.63
CA ILE A 1221 20.38 -39.44 -29.00
C ILE A 1221 20.09 -39.83 -27.56
N SER A 1222 20.09 -41.14 -27.31
CA SER A 1222 20.06 -41.69 -25.96
C SER A 1222 21.49 -41.88 -25.45
N LYS A 1223 21.84 -41.19 -24.37
CA LYS A 1223 23.17 -41.30 -23.73
C LYS A 1223 23.01 -41.59 -22.24
N GLN A 1224 23.84 -42.51 -21.73
CA GLN A 1224 23.97 -42.73 -20.29
C GLN A 1224 24.94 -41.72 -19.70
N VAL A 1225 24.45 -40.89 -18.80
CA VAL A 1225 25.21 -39.79 -18.18
C VAL A 1225 24.99 -39.84 -16.67
N PRO A 1226 26.03 -39.70 -15.83
CA PRO A 1226 25.84 -39.52 -14.40
C PRO A 1226 25.10 -38.21 -14.12
N TYR A 1227 24.41 -38.14 -12.99
CA TYR A 1227 23.82 -36.88 -12.53
C TYR A 1227 24.89 -35.76 -12.50
N PRO A 1228 24.57 -34.55 -13.00
CA PRO A 1228 25.55 -33.49 -13.17
C PRO A 1228 26.13 -33.04 -11.83
N SER A 1229 27.47 -32.93 -11.78
CA SER A 1229 28.16 -32.28 -10.66
C SER A 1229 28.40 -30.81 -11.00
N TYR A 1230 28.00 -29.92 -10.09
CA TYR A 1230 28.13 -28.49 -10.27
C TYR A 1230 28.37 -27.79 -8.94
N LYS A 1231 28.92 -26.58 -9.01
CA LYS A 1231 29.03 -25.70 -7.84
C LYS A 1231 27.72 -24.96 -7.66
N SER A 1232 27.02 -25.25 -6.57
CA SER A 1232 25.81 -24.51 -6.22
C SER A 1232 26.12 -23.04 -5.96
N ARG A 1233 25.20 -22.17 -6.38
CA ARG A 1233 25.22 -20.75 -6.08
C ARG A 1233 24.73 -20.55 -4.65
N ARG A 1234 25.58 -19.98 -3.78
CA ARG A 1234 25.14 -19.53 -2.45
C ARG A 1234 23.95 -18.59 -2.60
N HIS A 1235 22.80 -18.98 -2.08
CA HIS A 1235 21.65 -18.10 -1.94
C HIS A 1235 22.00 -17.04 -0.90
N ARG A 1236 21.59 -15.78 -1.14
CA ARG A 1236 21.73 -14.73 -0.12
C ARG A 1236 20.85 -15.13 1.08
N PRO A 1237 21.28 -14.83 2.32
CA PRO A 1237 20.42 -15.04 3.48
C PRO A 1237 19.14 -14.22 3.34
N ASP A 1238 18.01 -14.77 3.79
CA ASP A 1238 16.73 -14.07 3.87
C ASP A 1238 16.87 -12.81 4.73
N ARG A 1239 16.08 -11.78 4.44
CA ARG A 1239 16.20 -10.44 5.05
C ARG A 1239 16.22 -10.51 6.58
N CYS A 1240 15.37 -11.35 7.18
CA CYS A 1240 15.26 -11.54 8.62
C CYS A 1240 16.44 -12.31 9.25
N SER A 1241 17.17 -13.12 8.47
CA SER A 1241 18.34 -13.87 8.96
C SER A 1241 19.60 -13.01 9.16
N GLN A 1242 19.54 -11.74 8.79
CA GLN A 1242 20.58 -10.74 9.12
C GLN A 1242 20.26 -9.99 10.43
N LEU A 1243 19.06 -10.17 11.00
CA LEU A 1243 18.56 -9.42 12.17
C LEU A 1243 18.51 -10.26 13.47
N GLY A 1244 18.63 -11.60 13.40
CA GLY A 1244 18.63 -12.44 14.59
C GLY A 1244 19.32 -13.79 14.41
N GLY A 1245 20.25 -14.12 15.32
CA GLY A 1245 20.89 -15.43 15.34
C GLY A 1245 19.94 -16.53 15.83
N GLY A 1246 19.30 -17.28 14.93
CA GLY A 1246 18.50 -18.45 15.30
C GLY A 1246 17.83 -19.15 14.12
N SER A 1247 18.23 -20.42 13.89
CA SER A 1247 17.68 -21.46 13.00
C SER A 1247 17.23 -21.07 11.59
N SER A 1248 18.13 -21.32 10.63
CA SER A 1248 17.82 -21.55 9.22
C SER A 1248 16.74 -22.63 9.04
N VAL A 1249 15.68 -22.31 8.32
CA VAL A 1249 14.81 -23.31 7.69
C VAL A 1249 15.68 -24.13 6.73
N PHE A 1250 15.77 -25.44 7.00
CA PHE A 1250 16.50 -26.37 6.15
C PHE A 1250 15.81 -26.49 4.80
N ILE A 1251 16.39 -25.87 3.76
CA ILE A 1251 16.34 -26.47 2.43
C ILE A 1251 17.35 -27.64 2.50
N PRO A 1252 16.92 -28.92 2.40
CA PRO A 1252 17.88 -30.01 2.41
C PRO A 1252 18.82 -29.84 1.21
N ASN A 1253 20.12 -29.72 1.51
CA ASN A 1253 21.20 -29.62 0.52
C ASN A 1253 21.23 -30.78 -0.47
#